data_AF-L7CR53-F1
#
_entry.id   AF-L7CR53-F1
#
_cell.length_a   1.000
_cell.length_b   1.000
_cell.length_c   1.000
_cell.angle_alpha   90.00
_cell.angle_beta   90.00
_cell.angle_gamma   90.00
#
_symmetry.space_group_name_H-M   'P 1'
#
loop_
_entity.id
_entity.type
_entity.pdbx_description
1 polymer ?
#
loop_
_entity_poly.entity_id
_entity_poly.type
_entity_poly.pdbx_seq_one_letter_code
_entity_poly.pdbx_strand_id
1 'polypeptide(L)'
;MLLALMAALCGADPASAQPKETLPALAEGRAPENFKEMWRGFNPRREPLNVEVVKEWEEDDVDLKIVRFRIGVFKGHEAKLAAVYGAPKSATNLPGLVQIHGGGQYADHQACVANAKRGYATISIAWAGRISAPGHRVSPDEVKLFWDQKTDDPAYRLTTDWGVVDGYHAPSRNRGNQFPSAKPAEWTLDAVESPRNSGWFLCAMAARRALTFLESQPEVDSERLGVYGHSMGGKLTVLTAADSRVKAAAPSCGGISDRYNDSELFRKTLGDDVSLREIQCPIIFLSPANDFHGRIGDLPSAISEIQSNEWRVTCSPHHNHQDTPAYEAATLLWFDQHLKNAFQFPKSPRLTMDWDVADGVPKAKVQVDESMPIESVDVYYTQNGKPGETPADRDDVVHRFWHHASADQSGDAWTAKMPISSVSKPLWVYANVTYRLPESVEGVGYYYRTYRTDEVNLSSVVQMFDAEQLVTKDIKATKQRTTLIEDFAGDWEHEWFTYRPEQWARTTNKFSADQYKAPAEAKLVLEVQSGQANSLVVMIDGHAAAIELVGGQTWQTITLSPDDFENAAGESLAHWDGIRQLKLSDAERLSSGRGESAHSRIVGRRWKGEPPQFRNLRWTTQTVRSTEPRLDVFPAPTVGVNSINGATHFQTEYSPSPSVWDDRIDEAAVFQVEMQHQQSPADSFQLRMGKGGQIYSLRGSFGESLPPSWRKPGGKLSPWNDEVWQFVAVCTQYNGIKTLRANRRQSEQDSSQVEAVKNQLSELGLSDTFFVHNSGAYIPNSSELKSLYCPLLAYEIDEDARAIRMLNWGLVPQIRSVHRSPLLYYTQIRDAGDGVIEMTWVVHNFSQREDVVFDHLNAPWGGTRISSLPLRYVASPEGELLEREGFLSEHGTVNVRETAGWNLSCQSDADDSPSLALVYGRDKHLERELERKANGEAYCQFKHSLYRDWRANEPLYKTEWKDWATRPENSFRNYDVCEIIPKLRIVPGSTIWFRSYLVVGEKAQAMQRAQSLVDHVDYGLLDFDADQCPMTTVVRDGVSMQLFAKPVPRSLPVFEIEHVKTGQNVLTTDPYFFVENQSLDLDLPSQHPQRDYFASVRGYFLDRNHSKWKRLVGYAMAERPAENASNTSGNWKRLSRVLKSQVAAEDNKYHRDVWVQYSDSASPVETRATE
;
A
#
# COMPACT_ATOMS: atom_id res chain seq x y z
N MET A 1 -60.19 78.80 -43.76
CA MET A 1 -59.89 78.20 -45.07
C MET A 1 -58.52 77.51 -44.95
N LEU A 2 -58.34 76.26 -44.51
CA LEU A 2 -59.16 75.05 -44.49
C LEU A 2 -59.69 74.66 -45.88
N LEU A 3 -59.25 73.48 -46.34
CA LEU A 3 -59.54 72.73 -47.56
C LEU A 3 -58.91 73.23 -48.87
N ALA A 4 -57.83 72.56 -49.30
CA ALA A 4 -57.84 71.74 -50.53
C ALA A 4 -56.41 71.27 -50.89
N LEU A 5 -55.97 70.15 -50.31
CA LEU A 5 -55.11 69.18 -51.02
C LEU A 5 -55.27 67.81 -50.32
N MET A 6 -56.52 67.34 -50.27
CA MET A 6 -56.85 65.94 -50.06
C MET A 6 -57.00 65.31 -51.45
N ALA A 7 -56.34 64.17 -51.65
CA ALA A 7 -56.40 63.21 -52.78
C ALA A 7 -55.16 63.16 -53.68
N ALA A 8 -54.10 62.47 -53.21
CA ALA A 8 -53.35 61.45 -53.95
C ALA A 8 -52.11 61.04 -53.15
N LEU A 9 -52.21 59.94 -52.40
CA LEU A 9 -51.17 58.92 -52.19
C LEU A 9 -51.77 57.85 -51.26
N CYS A 10 -52.58 56.98 -51.87
CA CYS A 10 -52.71 55.61 -51.38
C CYS A 10 -51.31 54.97 -51.52
N GLY A 11 -50.54 55.00 -50.45
CA GLY A 11 -49.39 54.13 -50.25
C GLY A 11 -49.79 53.18 -49.15
N ALA A 12 -49.96 51.91 -49.49
CA ALA A 12 -50.14 50.82 -48.55
C ALA A 12 -49.13 50.95 -47.40
N ASP A 13 -49.58 50.82 -46.16
CA ASP A 13 -48.69 50.32 -45.11
C ASP A 13 -48.09 49.02 -45.67
N PRO A 14 -46.75 48.91 -45.80
CA PRO A 14 -46.18 47.64 -46.16
C PRO A 14 -46.59 46.70 -45.05
N ALA A 15 -47.38 45.68 -45.39
CA ALA A 15 -47.53 44.49 -44.59
C ALA A 15 -46.14 44.17 -44.04
N SER A 16 -45.95 44.23 -42.71
CA SER A 16 -44.63 44.08 -42.09
C SER A 16 -44.06 42.78 -42.63
N ALA A 17 -43.12 42.88 -43.57
CA ALA A 17 -42.57 41.73 -44.24
C ALA A 17 -41.97 40.87 -43.12
N GLN A 18 -42.47 39.65 -42.95
CA GLN A 18 -41.95 38.79 -41.91
C GLN A 18 -40.43 38.69 -42.07
N PRO A 19 -39.67 38.83 -40.98
CA PRO A 19 -38.23 38.85 -41.06
C PRO A 19 -37.75 37.55 -41.70
N LYS A 20 -36.87 37.67 -42.69
CA LYS A 20 -36.37 36.53 -43.45
C LYS A 20 -35.53 35.62 -42.56
N GLU A 21 -35.77 34.31 -42.63
CA GLU A 21 -35.00 33.29 -41.91
C GLU A 21 -33.49 33.41 -42.18
N THR A 22 -32.69 33.24 -41.12
CA THR A 22 -31.23 33.30 -41.21
C THR A 22 -30.63 32.12 -41.96
N LEU A 23 -31.20 30.93 -41.78
CA LEU A 23 -30.75 29.70 -42.42
C LEU A 23 -31.71 29.31 -43.55
N PRO A 24 -31.21 28.73 -44.64
CA PRO A 24 -32.08 28.19 -45.68
C PRO A 24 -32.88 27.00 -45.13
N ALA A 25 -34.13 26.89 -45.57
CA ALA A 25 -34.97 25.72 -45.33
C ALA A 25 -34.29 24.42 -45.81
N LEU A 26 -34.65 23.30 -45.19
CA LEU A 26 -34.14 21.99 -45.60
C LEU A 26 -34.56 21.67 -47.04
N ALA A 27 -33.60 21.24 -47.87
CA ALA A 27 -33.88 20.78 -49.23
C ALA A 27 -34.52 19.38 -49.16
N GLU A 28 -35.74 19.24 -49.67
CA GLU A 28 -36.50 17.97 -49.69
C GLU A 28 -36.68 17.32 -48.30
N GLY A 29 -36.65 18.12 -47.23
CA GLY A 29 -36.75 17.62 -45.85
C GLY A 29 -35.51 16.89 -45.33
N ARG A 30 -34.40 16.88 -46.09
CA ARG A 30 -33.13 16.26 -45.69
C ARG A 30 -32.30 17.18 -44.80
N ALA A 31 -31.90 16.68 -43.63
CA ALA A 31 -31.01 17.38 -42.71
C ALA A 31 -29.55 17.45 -43.23
N PRO A 32 -28.74 18.43 -42.78
CA PRO A 32 -27.32 18.48 -43.09
C PRO A 32 -26.55 17.27 -42.53
N GLU A 33 -25.76 16.58 -43.37
CA GLU A 33 -25.08 15.32 -42.98
C GLU A 33 -23.58 15.47 -42.67
N ASN A 34 -23.01 16.65 -42.87
CA ASN A 34 -21.58 16.94 -42.64
C ASN A 34 -21.35 18.42 -42.28
N PHE A 35 -20.13 18.77 -41.87
CA PHE A 35 -19.73 20.13 -41.48
C PHE A 35 -20.12 21.19 -42.52
N LYS A 36 -19.77 20.97 -43.79
CA LYS A 36 -20.01 21.93 -44.88
C LYS A 36 -21.50 22.16 -45.11
N GLU A 37 -22.31 21.11 -45.09
CA GLU A 37 -23.77 21.21 -45.23
C GLU A 37 -24.41 21.92 -44.02
N MET A 38 -23.91 21.66 -42.80
CA MET A 38 -24.43 22.26 -41.56
C MET A 38 -24.34 23.78 -41.60
N TRP A 39 -23.20 24.31 -42.08
CA TRP A 39 -22.94 25.75 -42.21
C TRP A 39 -23.42 26.37 -43.53
N ARG A 40 -23.92 25.57 -44.48
CA ARG A 40 -24.30 26.04 -45.82
C ARG A 40 -25.36 27.14 -45.75
N GLY A 41 -25.03 28.29 -46.34
CA GLY A 41 -25.92 29.45 -46.45
C GLY A 41 -25.87 30.41 -45.25
N PHE A 42 -25.19 30.05 -44.16
CA PHE A 42 -24.96 30.97 -43.04
C PHE A 42 -23.80 31.91 -43.36
N ASN A 43 -24.07 33.22 -43.35
CA ASN A 43 -23.04 34.26 -43.39
C ASN A 43 -23.22 35.17 -42.17
N PRO A 44 -22.32 35.13 -41.17
CA PRO A 44 -22.48 35.88 -39.94
C PRO A 44 -22.38 37.40 -40.14
N ARG A 45 -21.93 37.92 -41.28
CA ARG A 45 -21.86 39.37 -41.57
C ARG A 45 -23.08 39.91 -42.31
N ARG A 46 -23.95 39.05 -42.82
CA ARG A 46 -25.03 39.44 -43.75
C ARG A 46 -26.14 40.25 -43.10
N GLU A 47 -26.54 39.85 -41.89
CA GLU A 47 -27.65 40.47 -41.18
C GLU A 47 -27.16 41.60 -40.27
N PRO A 48 -27.91 42.71 -40.13
CA PRO A 48 -27.54 43.76 -39.19
C PRO A 48 -27.52 43.21 -37.76
N LEU A 49 -26.60 43.72 -36.93
CA LEU A 49 -26.48 43.33 -35.53
C LEU A 49 -27.56 43.95 -34.64
N ASN A 50 -28.12 45.11 -35.01
CA ASN A 50 -29.12 45.83 -34.20
C ASN A 50 -28.71 45.90 -32.72
N VAL A 51 -27.52 46.45 -32.46
CA VAL A 51 -26.92 46.48 -31.12
C VAL A 51 -27.73 47.36 -30.17
N GLU A 52 -28.11 46.80 -29.03
CA GLU A 52 -28.71 47.48 -27.89
C GLU A 52 -27.68 47.58 -26.76
N VAL A 53 -27.46 48.77 -26.23
CA VAL A 53 -26.63 48.96 -25.03
C VAL A 53 -27.54 48.93 -23.81
N VAL A 54 -27.33 47.94 -22.94
CA VAL A 54 -28.11 47.72 -21.71
C VAL A 54 -27.53 48.53 -20.55
N LYS A 55 -26.20 48.62 -20.47
CA LYS A 55 -25.47 49.35 -19.43
C LYS A 55 -24.09 49.74 -19.95
N GLU A 56 -23.57 50.89 -19.51
CA GLU A 56 -22.17 51.31 -19.69
C GLU A 56 -21.57 51.72 -18.34
N TRP A 57 -20.27 51.48 -18.14
CA TRP A 57 -19.49 51.98 -17.02
C TRP A 57 -17.99 51.97 -17.36
N GLU A 58 -17.19 52.57 -16.50
CA GLU A 58 -15.72 52.59 -16.59
C GLU A 58 -15.14 51.91 -15.35
N GLU A 59 -14.08 51.14 -15.53
CA GLU A 59 -13.33 50.46 -14.46
C GLU A 59 -11.87 50.31 -14.88
N ASP A 60 -10.92 50.76 -14.05
CA ASP A 60 -9.47 50.65 -14.31
C ASP A 60 -9.02 51.06 -15.73
N ASP A 61 -9.46 52.22 -16.21
CA ASP A 61 -9.21 52.75 -17.57
C ASP A 61 -9.76 51.86 -18.72
N VAL A 62 -10.78 51.04 -18.42
CA VAL A 62 -11.50 50.20 -19.39
C VAL A 62 -12.94 50.69 -19.55
N ASP A 63 -13.34 50.98 -20.80
CA ASP A 63 -14.72 51.27 -21.15
C ASP A 63 -15.48 49.94 -21.27
N LEU A 64 -16.49 49.73 -20.43
CA LEU A 64 -17.26 48.49 -20.33
C LEU A 64 -18.73 48.70 -20.67
N LYS A 65 -19.32 47.72 -21.35
CA LYS A 65 -20.73 47.74 -21.78
C LYS A 65 -21.35 46.37 -21.62
N ILE A 66 -22.61 46.33 -21.20
CA ILE A 66 -23.49 45.18 -21.45
C ILE A 66 -24.25 45.48 -22.72
N VAL A 67 -24.11 44.63 -23.72
CA VAL A 67 -24.76 44.77 -25.03
C VAL A 67 -25.67 43.59 -25.32
N ARG A 68 -26.68 43.80 -26.15
CA ARG A 68 -27.47 42.75 -26.78
C ARG A 68 -27.47 42.96 -28.29
N PHE A 69 -27.26 41.93 -29.07
CA PHE A 69 -27.29 42.03 -30.54
C PHE A 69 -27.90 40.81 -31.18
N ARG A 70 -28.53 41.01 -32.33
CA ARG A 70 -29.21 39.98 -33.11
C ARG A 70 -28.23 38.91 -33.58
N ILE A 71 -28.55 37.65 -33.27
CA ILE A 71 -27.82 36.49 -33.76
C ILE A 71 -28.44 35.87 -35.02
N GLY A 72 -29.75 36.00 -35.18
CA GLY A 72 -30.48 35.51 -36.33
C GLY A 72 -31.99 35.65 -36.15
N VAL A 73 -32.73 35.21 -37.16
CA VAL A 73 -34.17 35.01 -37.16
C VAL A 73 -34.44 33.53 -37.36
N PHE A 74 -35.21 32.98 -36.43
CA PHE A 74 -35.55 31.58 -36.34
C PHE A 74 -37.07 31.44 -36.24
N LYS A 75 -37.69 30.76 -37.21
CA LYS A 75 -39.16 30.60 -37.31
C LYS A 75 -39.90 31.95 -37.22
N GLY A 76 -39.40 32.95 -37.93
CA GLY A 76 -39.96 34.30 -38.02
C GLY A 76 -39.70 35.19 -36.80
N HIS A 77 -38.98 34.72 -35.78
CA HIS A 77 -38.70 35.47 -34.55
C HIS A 77 -37.21 35.82 -34.45
N GLU A 78 -36.90 37.06 -34.07
CA GLU A 78 -35.52 37.46 -33.79
C GLU A 78 -35.00 36.77 -32.53
N ALA A 79 -33.73 36.37 -32.56
CA ALA A 79 -32.97 35.97 -31.40
C ALA A 79 -31.80 36.95 -31.19
N LYS A 80 -31.51 37.29 -29.93
CA LYS A 80 -30.48 38.26 -29.50
C LYS A 80 -29.56 37.65 -28.46
N LEU A 81 -28.26 37.84 -28.60
CA LEU A 81 -27.26 37.44 -27.60
C LEU A 81 -26.90 38.62 -26.72
N ALA A 82 -26.95 38.45 -25.40
CA ALA A 82 -26.34 39.37 -24.46
C ALA A 82 -24.85 39.07 -24.26
N ALA A 83 -24.07 40.10 -24.01
CA ALA A 83 -22.63 39.97 -23.75
C ALA A 83 -22.11 41.14 -22.91
N VAL A 84 -21.00 40.91 -22.23
CA VAL A 84 -20.18 41.98 -21.65
C VAL A 84 -19.07 42.30 -22.64
N TYR A 85 -18.96 43.55 -23.08
CA TYR A 85 -17.89 44.04 -23.92
C TYR A 85 -17.02 45.01 -23.13
N GLY A 86 -15.70 44.98 -23.32
CA GLY A 86 -14.78 45.95 -22.75
C GLY A 86 -13.58 46.22 -23.64
N ALA A 87 -13.13 47.47 -23.67
CA ALA A 87 -11.93 47.89 -24.39
C ALA A 87 -11.16 48.96 -23.60
N PRO A 88 -9.83 49.04 -23.76
CA PRO A 88 -9.03 50.10 -23.16
C PRO A 88 -9.51 51.47 -23.65
N LYS A 89 -9.70 52.39 -22.72
CA LYS A 89 -10.23 53.71 -23.01
C LYS A 89 -9.36 54.45 -24.02
N SER A 90 -10.00 55.06 -25.03
CA SER A 90 -9.35 55.83 -26.10
C SER A 90 -8.31 55.09 -26.95
N ALA A 91 -8.15 53.78 -26.81
CA ALA A 91 -7.27 53.00 -27.66
C ALA A 91 -7.96 52.68 -29.01
N THR A 92 -7.15 52.46 -30.04
CA THR A 92 -7.61 52.12 -31.40
C THR A 92 -6.71 51.05 -31.98
N ASN A 93 -7.15 50.39 -33.07
CA ASN A 93 -6.41 49.30 -33.71
C ASN A 93 -6.08 48.17 -32.71
N LEU A 94 -7.06 47.76 -31.92
CA LEU A 94 -6.94 46.73 -30.91
C LEU A 94 -7.21 45.35 -31.50
N PRO A 95 -6.41 44.31 -31.16
CA PRO A 95 -6.85 42.94 -31.38
C PRO A 95 -8.10 42.63 -30.55
N GLY A 96 -8.99 41.80 -31.10
CA GLY A 96 -10.27 41.45 -30.49
C GLY A 96 -10.31 40.02 -29.95
N LEU A 97 -10.95 39.78 -28.80
CA LEU A 97 -11.12 38.44 -28.22
C LEU A 97 -12.59 38.13 -27.95
N VAL A 98 -13.04 36.95 -28.37
CA VAL A 98 -14.31 36.36 -27.92
C VAL A 98 -14.02 35.39 -26.79
N GLN A 99 -14.53 35.69 -25.59
CA GLN A 99 -14.46 34.81 -24.42
C GLN A 99 -15.77 34.03 -24.28
N ILE A 100 -15.66 32.70 -24.15
CA ILE A 100 -16.81 31.80 -24.02
C ILE A 100 -16.73 31.06 -22.69
N HIS A 101 -17.68 31.35 -21.81
CA HIS A 101 -17.75 30.75 -20.47
C HIS A 101 -18.21 29.28 -20.49
N GLY A 102 -17.84 28.53 -19.44
CA GLY A 102 -18.24 27.13 -19.28
C GLY A 102 -19.71 26.94 -18.89
N GLY A 103 -20.18 25.69 -18.92
CA GLY A 103 -21.53 25.34 -18.47
C GLY A 103 -21.74 25.70 -17.00
N GLY A 104 -22.85 26.36 -16.66
CA GLY A 104 -23.09 26.79 -15.28
C GLY A 104 -22.52 28.17 -14.93
N GLN A 105 -21.63 28.71 -15.77
CA GLN A 105 -20.92 29.98 -15.53
C GLN A 105 -21.64 31.19 -16.17
N TYR A 106 -20.95 32.33 -16.21
CA TYR A 106 -21.49 33.64 -16.55
C TYR A 106 -20.60 34.30 -17.61
N ALA A 107 -21.17 35.16 -18.46
CA ALA A 107 -20.37 36.20 -19.08
C ALA A 107 -19.88 37.15 -17.99
N ASP A 108 -18.57 37.31 -17.84
CA ASP A 108 -17.98 38.02 -16.70
C ASP A 108 -17.10 39.18 -17.17
N HIS A 109 -17.37 40.36 -16.60
CA HIS A 109 -16.60 41.58 -16.87
C HIS A 109 -15.11 41.46 -16.52
N GLN A 110 -14.72 40.61 -15.57
CA GLN A 110 -13.32 40.48 -15.16
C GLN A 110 -12.42 40.00 -16.30
N ALA A 111 -12.93 39.13 -17.18
CA ALA A 111 -12.21 38.75 -18.39
C ALA A 111 -11.97 39.95 -19.31
N CYS A 112 -12.97 40.83 -19.46
CA CYS A 112 -12.84 42.03 -20.29
C CYS A 112 -11.86 43.04 -19.68
N VAL A 113 -11.91 43.28 -18.37
CA VAL A 113 -10.98 44.18 -17.66
C VAL A 113 -9.55 43.67 -17.77
N ALA A 114 -9.30 42.40 -17.46
CA ALA A 114 -7.95 41.84 -17.49
C ALA A 114 -7.34 41.84 -18.89
N ASN A 115 -8.12 41.49 -19.91
CA ASN A 115 -7.64 41.51 -21.30
C ASN A 115 -7.41 42.94 -21.81
N ALA A 116 -8.27 43.90 -21.42
CA ALA A 116 -8.09 45.30 -21.78
C ALA A 116 -6.79 45.88 -21.18
N LYS A 117 -6.44 45.55 -19.93
CA LYS A 117 -5.13 45.91 -19.35
C LYS A 117 -3.94 45.38 -20.17
N ARG A 118 -4.15 44.34 -20.98
CA ARG A 118 -3.16 43.77 -21.91
C ARG A 118 -3.28 44.29 -23.36
N GLY A 119 -4.17 45.23 -23.61
CA GLY A 119 -4.38 45.86 -24.91
C GLY A 119 -5.32 45.12 -25.85
N TYR A 120 -6.33 44.40 -25.33
CA TYR A 120 -7.35 43.73 -26.14
C TYR A 120 -8.74 44.33 -25.94
N ALA A 121 -9.52 44.44 -27.01
CA ALA A 121 -10.96 44.56 -26.90
C ALA A 121 -11.57 43.16 -26.72
N THR A 122 -12.42 42.95 -25.72
CA THR A 122 -12.95 41.61 -25.39
C THR A 122 -14.47 41.63 -25.31
N ILE A 123 -15.11 40.62 -25.90
CA ILE A 123 -16.53 40.32 -25.69
C ILE A 123 -16.69 38.96 -25.00
N SER A 124 -17.25 38.96 -23.79
CA SER A 124 -17.65 37.77 -23.05
C SER A 124 -19.13 37.50 -23.29
N ILE A 125 -19.46 36.38 -23.96
CA ILE A 125 -20.82 36.11 -24.43
C ILE A 125 -21.68 35.37 -23.40
N ALA A 126 -22.89 35.86 -23.13
CA ALA A 126 -23.83 35.28 -22.17
C ALA A 126 -24.75 34.26 -22.86
N TRP A 127 -24.18 33.24 -23.51
CA TRP A 127 -24.97 32.29 -24.32
C TRP A 127 -26.04 31.54 -23.50
N ALA A 128 -25.80 31.31 -22.21
CA ALA A 128 -26.78 30.77 -21.26
C ALA A 128 -27.63 31.85 -20.55
N GLY A 129 -27.59 33.10 -21.00
CA GLY A 129 -28.30 34.23 -20.41
C GLY A 129 -27.74 34.74 -19.08
N ARG A 130 -26.57 34.25 -18.65
CA ARG A 130 -25.99 34.59 -17.35
C ARG A 130 -24.92 35.65 -17.46
N ILE A 131 -25.00 36.67 -16.61
CA ILE A 131 -24.09 37.83 -16.61
C ILE A 131 -23.61 38.11 -15.19
N SER A 132 -22.31 38.34 -15.04
CA SER A 132 -21.64 38.74 -13.80
C SER A 132 -20.92 40.06 -14.06
N ALA A 133 -21.58 41.16 -13.69
CA ALA A 133 -21.04 42.51 -13.80
C ALA A 133 -21.52 43.37 -12.63
N PRO A 134 -20.73 44.37 -12.19
CA PRO A 134 -21.10 45.26 -11.10
C PRO A 134 -22.45 45.91 -11.39
N GLY A 135 -23.39 45.89 -10.45
CA GLY A 135 -24.72 46.49 -10.61
C GLY A 135 -25.60 45.90 -11.72
N HIS A 136 -25.22 44.78 -12.35
CA HIS A 136 -26.04 44.06 -13.33
C HIS A 136 -25.68 42.58 -13.36
N ARG A 137 -26.19 41.83 -12.37
CA ARG A 137 -26.02 40.39 -12.28
C ARG A 137 -27.28 39.68 -12.77
N VAL A 138 -27.11 38.66 -13.60
CA VAL A 138 -28.18 37.81 -14.12
C VAL A 138 -27.84 36.35 -13.78
N SER A 139 -28.51 35.81 -12.77
CA SER A 139 -28.39 34.41 -12.33
C SER A 139 -29.52 33.56 -12.93
N PRO A 140 -29.57 32.24 -12.66
CA PRO A 140 -30.68 31.39 -13.12
C PRO A 140 -32.08 31.94 -12.78
N ASP A 141 -32.23 32.63 -11.65
CA ASP A 141 -33.51 33.19 -11.23
C ASP A 141 -33.92 34.37 -12.12
N GLU A 142 -33.01 35.30 -12.41
CA GLU A 142 -33.29 36.41 -13.32
C GLU A 142 -33.47 35.94 -14.78
N VAL A 143 -32.77 34.88 -15.21
CA VAL A 143 -33.02 34.24 -16.51
C VAL A 143 -34.46 33.72 -16.58
N LYS A 144 -34.98 33.12 -15.51
CA LYS A 144 -36.38 32.66 -15.45
C LYS A 144 -37.36 33.83 -15.49
N LEU A 145 -37.10 34.91 -14.75
CA LEU A 145 -37.91 36.14 -14.82
C LEU A 145 -37.94 36.71 -16.25
N PHE A 146 -36.82 36.63 -16.96
CA PHE A 146 -36.74 37.03 -18.37
C PHE A 146 -37.64 36.16 -19.27
N TRP A 147 -37.59 34.84 -19.13
CA TRP A 147 -38.46 33.92 -19.89
C TRP A 147 -39.95 34.14 -19.63
N ASP A 148 -40.30 34.36 -18.36
CA ASP A 148 -41.67 34.57 -17.90
C ASP A 148 -42.18 36.01 -18.16
N GLN A 149 -41.34 36.86 -18.79
CA GLN A 149 -41.62 38.27 -19.12
C GLN A 149 -42.12 39.07 -17.92
N LYS A 150 -41.53 38.85 -16.73
CA LYS A 150 -41.90 39.53 -15.49
C LYS A 150 -41.26 40.92 -15.40
N THR A 151 -41.56 41.79 -16.37
CA THR A 151 -40.93 43.12 -16.51
C THR A 151 -41.15 44.05 -15.32
N ASP A 152 -42.20 43.83 -14.53
CA ASP A 152 -42.51 44.61 -13.32
C ASP A 152 -41.72 44.14 -12.08
N ASP A 153 -41.03 42.99 -12.16
CA ASP A 153 -40.21 42.50 -11.06
C ASP A 153 -38.91 43.31 -10.93
N PRO A 154 -38.55 43.83 -9.74
CA PRO A 154 -37.34 44.64 -9.58
C PRO A 154 -36.03 43.89 -9.86
N ALA A 155 -36.05 42.55 -9.87
CA ALA A 155 -34.92 41.71 -10.26
C ALA A 155 -34.90 41.40 -11.77
N TYR A 156 -35.93 41.76 -12.54
CA TYR A 156 -35.94 41.56 -13.98
C TYR A 156 -34.77 42.29 -14.65
N ARG A 157 -34.01 41.58 -15.49
CA ARG A 157 -32.89 42.13 -16.25
C ARG A 157 -32.99 41.66 -17.70
N LEU A 158 -32.63 42.54 -18.63
CA LEU A 158 -32.47 42.13 -20.03
C LEU A 158 -31.25 41.23 -20.18
N THR A 159 -31.43 40.10 -20.87
CA THR A 159 -30.36 39.16 -21.15
C THR A 159 -30.52 38.53 -22.54
N THR A 160 -29.75 37.49 -22.85
CA THR A 160 -29.87 36.70 -24.08
C THR A 160 -31.31 36.27 -24.28
N ASP A 161 -31.76 36.30 -25.52
CA ASP A 161 -33.08 35.91 -25.97
C ASP A 161 -32.91 34.99 -27.17
N TRP A 162 -33.09 33.69 -26.97
CA TRP A 162 -33.05 32.72 -28.06
C TRP A 162 -34.34 32.72 -28.92
N GLY A 163 -35.28 33.63 -28.65
CA GLY A 163 -36.56 33.72 -29.33
C GLY A 163 -37.40 32.48 -29.06
N VAL A 164 -37.70 31.74 -30.12
CA VAL A 164 -38.51 30.51 -30.07
C VAL A 164 -37.69 29.23 -30.02
N VAL A 165 -36.35 29.32 -30.12
CA VAL A 165 -35.46 28.17 -29.93
C VAL A 165 -34.83 28.15 -28.54
N ASP A 166 -34.28 27.01 -28.13
CA ASP A 166 -33.68 26.84 -26.82
C ASP A 166 -32.17 26.62 -26.89
N GLY A 167 -31.42 27.73 -26.78
CA GLY A 167 -29.96 27.70 -26.62
C GLY A 167 -29.50 27.81 -25.17
N TYR A 168 -30.39 27.75 -24.18
CA TYR A 168 -30.03 27.89 -22.77
C TYR A 168 -29.50 26.58 -22.17
N HIS A 169 -28.59 26.70 -21.20
CA HIS A 169 -28.06 25.57 -20.44
C HIS A 169 -28.00 25.90 -18.97
N ALA A 170 -28.27 24.91 -18.11
CA ALA A 170 -28.18 24.94 -16.65
C ALA A 170 -28.80 26.18 -15.97
N PRO A 171 -30.13 26.38 -16.05
CA PRO A 171 -31.12 25.49 -16.67
C PRO A 171 -31.36 25.76 -18.17
N SER A 172 -31.89 24.76 -18.88
CA SER A 172 -32.49 24.96 -20.21
C SER A 172 -33.92 25.51 -20.06
N ARG A 173 -34.42 26.25 -21.05
CA ARG A 173 -35.77 26.83 -20.99
C ARG A 173 -36.84 25.73 -21.05
N ASN A 174 -36.59 24.70 -21.84
CA ASN A 174 -37.43 23.52 -21.99
C ASN A 174 -36.80 22.31 -21.28
N ARG A 175 -37.61 21.27 -21.03
CA ARG A 175 -37.19 20.09 -20.28
C ARG A 175 -36.09 19.32 -21.01
N GLY A 176 -35.02 18.98 -20.29
CA GLY A 176 -33.90 18.17 -20.78
C GLY A 176 -32.74 19.01 -21.33
N ASN A 177 -31.56 18.40 -21.43
CA ASN A 177 -30.38 19.05 -21.98
C ASN A 177 -30.37 18.95 -23.52
N GLN A 178 -30.44 20.09 -24.22
CA GLN A 178 -30.53 20.16 -25.67
C GLN A 178 -29.16 20.11 -26.39
N PHE A 179 -28.06 20.21 -25.64
CA PHE A 179 -26.71 20.23 -26.20
C PHE A 179 -26.31 18.86 -26.82
N PRO A 180 -26.44 17.72 -26.12
CA PRO A 180 -26.09 16.42 -26.67
C PRO A 180 -27.18 15.81 -27.59
N SER A 181 -28.17 16.60 -28.06
CA SER A 181 -29.28 16.11 -28.89
C SER A 181 -29.35 16.81 -30.25
N ALA A 182 -29.76 16.07 -31.27
CA ALA A 182 -30.13 16.57 -32.60
C ALA A 182 -31.64 16.38 -32.90
N LYS A 183 -32.42 15.86 -31.94
CA LYS A 183 -33.81 15.49 -32.15
C LYS A 183 -34.71 16.72 -32.35
N PRO A 184 -35.79 16.60 -33.15
CA PRO A 184 -36.72 17.69 -33.34
C PRO A 184 -37.66 17.84 -32.14
N ALA A 185 -38.02 19.09 -31.83
CA ALA A 185 -39.11 19.47 -30.94
C ALA A 185 -39.74 20.79 -31.42
N GLU A 186 -40.84 21.22 -30.79
CA GLU A 186 -41.54 22.46 -31.17
C GLU A 186 -40.61 23.69 -31.09
N TRP A 187 -39.67 23.68 -30.14
CA TRP A 187 -38.69 24.73 -29.86
C TRP A 187 -37.29 24.47 -30.48
N THR A 188 -37.16 23.59 -31.48
CA THR A 188 -35.91 23.41 -32.25
C THR A 188 -36.05 23.95 -33.67
N LEU A 189 -34.94 24.21 -34.38
CA LEU A 189 -34.97 24.85 -35.70
C LEU A 189 -35.70 24.00 -36.77
N ASP A 190 -35.30 22.75 -36.92
CA ASP A 190 -35.79 21.83 -37.94
C ASP A 190 -36.80 20.83 -37.35
N ALA A 191 -37.78 20.44 -38.16
CA ALA A 191 -38.84 19.48 -37.78
C ALA A 191 -38.41 18.01 -37.87
N VAL A 192 -37.19 17.74 -38.35
CA VAL A 192 -36.55 16.41 -38.41
C VAL A 192 -35.30 16.40 -37.54
N GLU A 193 -34.74 15.23 -37.29
CA GLU A 193 -33.43 15.14 -36.64
C GLU A 193 -32.39 15.88 -37.48
N SER A 194 -31.69 16.84 -36.87
CA SER A 194 -30.79 17.76 -37.57
C SER A 194 -29.74 18.32 -36.60
N PRO A 195 -28.47 18.50 -37.03
CA PRO A 195 -27.48 19.19 -36.20
C PRO A 195 -27.90 20.61 -35.80
N ARG A 196 -28.75 21.25 -36.62
CA ARG A 196 -29.23 22.61 -36.34
C ARG A 196 -30.14 22.67 -35.12
N ASN A 197 -30.67 21.54 -34.66
CA ASN A 197 -31.49 21.48 -33.44
C ASN A 197 -30.65 21.51 -32.15
N SER A 198 -29.34 21.27 -32.23
CA SER A 198 -28.47 21.23 -31.06
C SER A 198 -28.12 22.63 -30.55
N GLY A 199 -28.10 22.76 -29.22
CA GLY A 199 -27.56 23.95 -28.55
C GLY A 199 -26.12 24.28 -28.95
N TRP A 200 -25.29 23.28 -29.30
CA TRP A 200 -23.91 23.51 -29.77
C TRP A 200 -23.87 24.34 -31.05
N PHE A 201 -24.74 24.03 -32.01
CA PHE A 201 -24.81 24.77 -33.27
C PHE A 201 -25.30 26.20 -33.06
N LEU A 202 -26.36 26.37 -32.26
CA LEU A 202 -26.91 27.69 -31.93
C LEU A 202 -25.88 28.60 -31.25
N CYS A 203 -25.18 28.08 -30.24
CA CYS A 203 -24.15 28.84 -29.53
C CYS A 203 -22.91 29.12 -30.39
N ALA A 204 -22.52 28.20 -31.29
CA ALA A 204 -21.45 28.46 -32.26
C ALA A 204 -21.84 29.55 -33.27
N MET A 205 -23.09 29.60 -33.73
CA MET A 205 -23.60 30.72 -34.53
C MET A 205 -23.53 32.04 -33.76
N ALA A 206 -23.91 32.04 -32.48
CA ALA A 206 -23.85 33.21 -31.62
C ALA A 206 -22.41 33.71 -31.42
N ALA A 207 -21.44 32.81 -31.21
CA ALA A 207 -20.02 33.16 -31.12
C ALA A 207 -19.49 33.76 -32.45
N ARG A 208 -19.88 33.22 -33.61
CA ARG A 208 -19.55 33.81 -34.92
C ARG A 208 -20.20 35.19 -35.14
N ARG A 209 -21.35 35.45 -34.52
CA ARG A 209 -21.98 36.78 -34.50
C ARG A 209 -21.26 37.74 -33.55
N ALA A 210 -20.72 37.25 -32.44
CA ALA A 210 -19.85 38.05 -31.56
C ALA A 210 -18.54 38.48 -32.25
N LEU A 211 -17.95 37.63 -33.11
CA LEU A 211 -16.85 38.07 -33.99
C LEU A 211 -17.27 39.24 -34.89
N THR A 212 -18.48 39.18 -35.47
CA THR A 212 -19.03 40.26 -36.29
C THR A 212 -19.26 41.55 -35.48
N PHE A 213 -19.65 41.41 -34.21
CA PHE A 213 -19.76 42.54 -33.31
C PHE A 213 -18.40 43.22 -33.09
N LEU A 214 -17.35 42.44 -32.80
CA LEU A 214 -15.98 42.96 -32.67
C LEU A 214 -15.52 43.68 -33.95
N GLU A 215 -15.73 43.07 -35.13
CA GLU A 215 -15.38 43.70 -36.42
C GLU A 215 -16.08 45.05 -36.67
N SER A 216 -17.23 45.27 -36.02
CA SER A 216 -18.01 46.51 -36.17
C SER A 216 -17.63 47.60 -35.18
N GLN A 217 -16.78 47.32 -34.19
CA GLN A 217 -16.33 48.33 -33.23
C GLN A 217 -15.17 49.15 -33.83
N PRO A 218 -15.22 50.50 -33.79
CA PRO A 218 -14.22 51.35 -34.43
C PRO A 218 -12.80 51.20 -33.84
N GLU A 219 -12.69 50.79 -32.59
CA GLU A 219 -11.42 50.57 -31.90
C GLU A 219 -10.76 49.22 -32.23
N VAL A 220 -11.46 48.28 -32.86
CA VAL A 220 -11.00 46.90 -33.11
C VAL A 220 -10.46 46.72 -34.53
N ASP A 221 -9.34 46.01 -34.63
CA ASP A 221 -8.79 45.50 -35.89
C ASP A 221 -9.44 44.16 -36.26
N SER A 222 -10.26 44.16 -37.31
CA SER A 222 -10.99 42.97 -37.77
C SER A 222 -10.10 41.82 -38.24
N GLU A 223 -8.83 42.09 -38.57
CA GLU A 223 -7.89 41.07 -39.02
C GLU A 223 -7.16 40.37 -37.88
N ARG A 224 -7.39 40.78 -36.61
CA ARG A 224 -6.69 40.24 -35.43
C ARG A 224 -7.66 39.79 -34.34
N LEU A 225 -8.47 38.78 -34.67
CA LEU A 225 -9.47 38.22 -33.76
C LEU A 225 -9.05 36.86 -33.20
N GLY A 226 -9.26 36.65 -31.90
CA GLY A 226 -9.04 35.38 -31.22
C GLY A 226 -10.29 34.87 -30.49
N VAL A 227 -10.31 33.58 -30.17
CA VAL A 227 -11.38 32.94 -29.40
C VAL A 227 -10.82 31.99 -28.36
N TYR A 228 -11.36 32.06 -27.14
CA TYR A 228 -10.98 31.15 -26.06
C TYR A 228 -12.17 30.88 -25.15
N GLY A 229 -12.10 29.77 -24.42
CA GLY A 229 -13.20 29.34 -23.60
C GLY A 229 -12.91 28.07 -22.84
N HIS A 230 -13.70 27.84 -21.80
CA HIS A 230 -13.48 26.78 -20.84
C HIS A 230 -14.61 25.75 -20.82
N SER A 231 -14.30 24.46 -20.74
CA SER A 231 -15.26 23.36 -20.64
C SER A 231 -16.20 23.31 -21.86
N MET A 232 -17.51 23.49 -21.68
CA MET A 232 -18.45 23.72 -22.80
C MET A 232 -18.00 24.91 -23.68
N GLY A 233 -17.42 25.95 -23.07
CA GLY A 233 -16.81 27.06 -23.78
C GLY A 233 -15.60 26.65 -24.61
N GLY A 234 -14.80 25.67 -24.16
CA GLY A 234 -13.68 25.12 -24.93
C GLY A 234 -14.15 24.36 -26.17
N LYS A 235 -15.22 23.57 -26.05
CA LYS A 235 -15.89 22.96 -27.22
C LYS A 235 -16.43 24.02 -28.18
N LEU A 236 -17.06 25.08 -27.67
CA LEU A 236 -17.54 26.19 -28.50
C LEU A 236 -16.38 26.99 -29.14
N THR A 237 -15.24 27.10 -28.48
CA THR A 237 -14.00 27.66 -29.04
C THR A 237 -13.57 26.84 -30.26
N VAL A 238 -13.53 25.51 -30.17
CA VAL A 238 -13.21 24.62 -31.31
C VAL A 238 -14.22 24.76 -32.46
N LEU A 239 -15.53 24.77 -32.17
CA LEU A 239 -16.60 24.98 -33.17
C LEU A 239 -16.50 26.36 -33.87
N THR A 240 -16.03 27.37 -33.14
CA THR A 240 -15.91 28.75 -33.62
C THR A 240 -14.60 28.99 -34.36
N ALA A 241 -13.51 28.32 -33.97
CA ALA A 241 -12.17 28.47 -34.55
C ALA A 241 -12.08 28.09 -36.03
N ALA A 242 -13.04 27.30 -36.53
CA ALA A 242 -13.19 27.02 -37.97
C ALA A 242 -13.67 28.23 -38.80
N ASP A 243 -14.06 29.34 -38.17
CA ASP A 243 -14.34 30.61 -38.86
C ASP A 243 -13.01 31.29 -39.24
N SER A 244 -12.81 31.57 -40.53
CA SER A 244 -11.53 32.08 -41.07
C SER A 244 -11.10 33.47 -40.54
N ARG A 245 -11.99 34.17 -39.82
CA ARG A 245 -11.67 35.41 -39.11
C ARG A 245 -10.82 35.15 -37.87
N VAL A 246 -10.96 33.98 -37.25
CA VAL A 246 -10.18 33.62 -36.06
C VAL A 246 -8.74 33.39 -36.47
N LYS A 247 -7.82 34.14 -35.86
CA LYS A 247 -6.37 34.08 -36.11
C LYS A 247 -5.60 33.38 -35.00
N ALA A 248 -6.22 33.14 -33.85
CA ALA A 248 -5.69 32.24 -32.84
C ALA A 248 -6.83 31.70 -31.96
N ALA A 249 -6.67 30.49 -31.43
CA ALA A 249 -7.63 29.87 -30.53
C ALA A 249 -6.97 29.25 -29.29
N ALA A 250 -7.68 29.25 -28.16
CA ALA A 250 -7.22 28.64 -26.92
C ALA A 250 -8.36 27.92 -26.17
N PRO A 251 -8.76 26.71 -26.57
CA PRO A 251 -9.73 25.92 -25.82
C PRO A 251 -9.13 25.33 -24.53
N SER A 252 -9.88 25.38 -23.43
CA SER A 252 -9.51 24.71 -22.18
C SER A 252 -10.54 23.68 -21.71
N CYS A 253 -10.07 22.53 -21.23
CA CYS A 253 -10.89 21.43 -20.68
C CYS A 253 -12.10 21.01 -21.55
N GLY A 254 -11.96 21.05 -22.88
CA GLY A 254 -13.05 20.71 -23.80
C GLY A 254 -12.69 20.87 -25.27
N GLY A 255 -13.51 20.27 -26.14
CA GLY A 255 -13.33 20.36 -27.60
C GLY A 255 -12.38 19.32 -28.20
N ILE A 256 -12.05 18.25 -27.48
CA ILE A 256 -11.20 17.15 -27.97
C ILE A 256 -11.83 15.75 -27.85
N SER A 257 -12.87 15.60 -27.03
CA SER A 257 -13.30 14.32 -26.47
C SER A 257 -14.74 13.92 -26.80
N ASP A 258 -15.60 14.84 -27.26
CA ASP A 258 -16.99 14.53 -27.60
C ASP A 258 -17.09 13.86 -28.98
N ARG A 259 -16.87 12.54 -29.00
CA ARG A 259 -16.84 11.68 -30.20
C ARG A 259 -17.93 10.59 -30.17
N TYR A 260 -18.74 10.55 -29.13
CA TYR A 260 -19.77 9.56 -28.88
C TYR A 260 -21.14 10.24 -28.82
N ASN A 261 -22.11 9.64 -29.49
CA ASN A 261 -23.52 10.01 -29.39
C ASN A 261 -24.33 8.84 -29.97
N ASP A 262 -25.55 8.65 -29.49
CA ASP A 262 -26.48 7.66 -30.05
C ASP A 262 -26.86 8.01 -31.50
N SER A 263 -26.87 9.29 -31.83
CA SER A 263 -27.13 9.79 -33.18
C SER A 263 -25.86 9.75 -34.03
N GLU A 264 -25.89 8.93 -35.09
CA GLU A 264 -24.83 8.94 -36.11
C GLU A 264 -24.71 10.30 -36.80
N LEU A 265 -25.85 10.97 -37.02
CA LEU A 265 -25.88 12.31 -37.60
C LEU A 265 -25.10 13.29 -36.72
N PHE A 266 -25.38 13.30 -35.41
CA PHE A 266 -24.67 14.16 -34.45
C PHE A 266 -23.16 13.95 -34.53
N ARG A 267 -22.69 12.69 -34.49
CA ARG A 267 -21.25 12.37 -34.56
C ARG A 267 -20.60 12.91 -35.82
N LYS A 268 -21.27 12.85 -36.98
CA LYS A 268 -20.73 13.32 -38.28
C LYS A 268 -20.73 14.84 -38.45
N THR A 269 -21.43 15.58 -37.60
CA THR A 269 -21.63 17.04 -37.77
C THR A 269 -21.19 17.89 -36.59
N LEU A 270 -21.32 17.40 -35.36
CA LEU A 270 -21.13 18.16 -34.11
C LEU A 270 -20.11 17.51 -33.16
N GLY A 271 -19.61 16.32 -33.50
CA GLY A 271 -18.45 15.73 -32.81
C GLY A 271 -17.25 16.69 -32.85
N ASP A 272 -16.42 16.64 -31.82
CA ASP A 272 -15.28 17.55 -31.70
C ASP A 272 -14.32 17.38 -32.89
N ASP A 273 -14.11 16.14 -33.34
CA ASP A 273 -13.28 15.76 -34.49
C ASP A 273 -13.72 16.42 -35.80
N VAL A 274 -15.01 16.67 -35.95
CA VAL A 274 -15.58 17.30 -37.15
C VAL A 274 -15.11 18.75 -37.27
N SER A 275 -15.12 19.51 -36.17
CA SER A 275 -14.67 20.90 -36.19
C SER A 275 -13.16 21.03 -36.12
N LEU A 276 -12.47 20.14 -35.38
CA LEU A 276 -11.01 20.09 -35.34
C LEU A 276 -10.40 20.00 -36.75
N ARG A 277 -10.97 19.15 -37.62
CA ARG A 277 -10.53 18.98 -39.03
C ARG A 277 -10.62 20.24 -39.89
N GLU A 278 -11.30 21.28 -39.43
CA GLU A 278 -11.50 22.53 -40.16
C GLU A 278 -10.66 23.68 -39.59
N ILE A 279 -9.91 23.46 -38.49
CA ILE A 279 -9.10 24.48 -37.85
C ILE A 279 -7.78 24.69 -38.59
N GLN A 280 -7.60 25.90 -39.12
CA GLN A 280 -6.38 26.35 -39.79
C GLN A 280 -5.60 27.40 -38.99
N CYS A 281 -6.23 28.05 -37.99
CA CYS A 281 -5.56 29.05 -37.18
C CYS A 281 -4.63 28.40 -36.13
N PRO A 282 -3.58 29.12 -35.69
CA PRO A 282 -2.80 28.75 -34.53
C PRO A 282 -3.67 28.41 -33.31
N ILE A 283 -3.41 27.29 -32.63
CA ILE A 283 -4.23 26.81 -31.51
C ILE A 283 -3.40 26.27 -30.33
N ILE A 284 -3.76 26.64 -29.10
CA ILE A 284 -3.17 26.08 -27.88
C ILE A 284 -4.21 25.37 -27.03
N PHE A 285 -3.98 24.10 -26.66
CA PHE A 285 -4.89 23.35 -25.81
C PHE A 285 -4.44 23.40 -24.34
N LEU A 286 -5.34 23.82 -23.46
CA LEU A 286 -5.17 23.71 -22.01
C LEU A 286 -5.90 22.45 -21.55
N SER A 287 -5.14 21.40 -21.26
CA SER A 287 -5.64 20.05 -21.06
C SER A 287 -5.05 19.42 -19.80
N PRO A 288 -5.55 19.78 -18.60
CA PRO A 288 -5.16 19.12 -17.35
C PRO A 288 -5.18 17.60 -17.47
N ALA A 289 -4.17 16.93 -16.94
CA ALA A 289 -3.96 15.51 -17.23
C ALA A 289 -5.02 14.58 -16.63
N ASN A 290 -5.82 15.06 -15.68
CA ASN A 290 -6.94 14.35 -15.07
C ASN A 290 -8.30 15.00 -15.38
N ASP A 291 -8.40 15.83 -16.43
CA ASP A 291 -9.67 16.42 -16.80
C ASP A 291 -10.69 15.37 -17.28
N PHE A 292 -11.85 15.32 -16.61
CA PHE A 292 -12.90 14.36 -16.96
C PHE A 292 -13.60 14.67 -18.29
N HIS A 293 -13.52 15.92 -18.74
CA HIS A 293 -14.30 16.42 -19.88
C HIS A 293 -13.48 16.44 -21.18
N GLY A 294 -12.34 17.12 -21.21
CA GLY A 294 -11.32 17.05 -22.25
C GLY A 294 -10.22 16.08 -21.82
N ARG A 295 -10.43 14.79 -22.07
CA ARG A 295 -9.54 13.72 -21.61
C ARG A 295 -8.23 13.75 -22.38
N ILE A 296 -7.11 13.75 -21.64
CA ILE A 296 -5.76 13.81 -22.22
C ILE A 296 -5.47 12.70 -23.25
N GLY A 297 -6.09 11.52 -23.12
CA GLY A 297 -5.94 10.42 -24.08
C GLY A 297 -6.50 10.72 -25.48
N ASP A 298 -7.41 11.69 -25.61
CA ASP A 298 -7.96 12.14 -26.90
C ASP A 298 -7.11 13.25 -27.54
N LEU A 299 -6.15 13.82 -26.79
CA LEU A 299 -5.29 14.92 -27.25
C LEU A 299 -4.42 14.55 -28.48
N PRO A 300 -3.80 13.36 -28.57
CA PRO A 300 -3.05 12.97 -29.77
C PRO A 300 -3.92 12.96 -31.02
N SER A 301 -5.16 12.44 -30.92
CA SER A 301 -6.12 12.45 -32.03
C SER A 301 -6.49 13.88 -32.41
N ALA A 302 -6.80 14.74 -31.44
CA ALA A 302 -7.16 16.13 -31.70
C ALA A 302 -6.04 16.91 -32.43
N ILE A 303 -4.78 16.73 -32.02
CA ILE A 303 -3.62 17.34 -32.69
C ILE A 303 -3.42 16.76 -34.09
N SER A 304 -3.67 15.46 -34.31
CA SER A 304 -3.56 14.86 -35.64
C SER A 304 -4.66 15.29 -36.62
N GLU A 305 -5.78 15.81 -36.09
CA GLU A 305 -6.96 16.17 -36.88
C GLU A 305 -6.95 17.62 -37.36
N ILE A 306 -6.31 18.55 -36.64
CA ILE A 306 -6.22 19.96 -37.05
C ILE A 306 -5.35 20.14 -38.30
N GLN A 307 -5.63 21.18 -39.08
CA GLN A 307 -4.81 21.56 -40.26
C GLN A 307 -3.67 22.50 -39.89
N SER A 308 -3.74 23.15 -38.72
CA SER A 308 -2.68 24.05 -38.24
C SER A 308 -1.43 23.28 -37.83
N ASN A 309 -0.27 23.72 -38.33
CA ASN A 309 1.04 23.26 -37.85
C ASN A 309 1.53 24.07 -36.64
N GLU A 310 0.90 25.21 -36.36
CA GLU A 310 1.18 26.03 -35.19
C GLU A 310 0.22 25.64 -34.07
N TRP A 311 0.67 24.72 -33.23
CA TRP A 311 -0.06 24.32 -32.04
C TRP A 311 0.84 24.15 -30.83
N ARG A 312 0.26 24.28 -29.64
CA ARG A 312 0.90 23.98 -28.36
C ARG A 312 -0.09 23.28 -27.43
N VAL A 313 0.42 22.63 -26.41
CA VAL A 313 -0.40 22.01 -25.36
C VAL A 313 0.22 22.30 -24.00
N THR A 314 -0.61 22.38 -22.97
CA THR A 314 -0.18 22.49 -21.57
C THR A 314 -1.04 21.54 -20.72
N CYS A 315 -0.36 20.71 -19.92
CA CYS A 315 -0.94 19.57 -19.22
C CYS A 315 -0.42 19.55 -17.78
N SER A 316 -1.21 20.04 -16.85
CA SER A 316 -0.90 19.98 -15.42
C SER A 316 -1.10 18.56 -14.88
N PRO A 317 -0.14 18.01 -14.13
CA PRO A 317 -0.28 16.69 -13.52
C PRO A 317 -1.37 16.72 -12.45
N HIS A 318 -2.15 15.64 -12.37
CA HIS A 318 -3.22 15.40 -11.37
C HIS A 318 -4.41 16.37 -11.36
N HIS A 319 -4.31 17.52 -12.01
CA HIS A 319 -5.36 18.52 -12.04
C HIS A 319 -6.57 18.07 -12.86
N ASN A 320 -7.74 18.43 -12.36
CA ASN A 320 -9.03 18.10 -12.94
C ASN A 320 -9.84 19.36 -13.19
N HIS A 321 -10.22 19.59 -14.44
CA HIS A 321 -11.14 20.63 -14.90
C HIS A 321 -10.79 22.09 -14.52
N GLN A 322 -9.56 22.34 -14.04
CA GLN A 322 -9.03 23.67 -13.75
C GLN A 322 -7.51 23.62 -13.55
N ASP A 323 -6.85 24.78 -13.54
CA ASP A 323 -5.38 24.88 -13.49
C ASP A 323 -4.81 25.87 -12.47
N THR A 324 -3.48 25.91 -12.40
CA THR A 324 -2.67 26.90 -11.67
C THR A 324 -2.00 27.88 -12.65
N PRO A 325 -1.52 29.04 -12.16
CA PRO A 325 -1.17 30.19 -12.99
C PRO A 325 -0.22 29.92 -14.17
N ALA A 326 0.81 29.10 -13.99
CA ALA A 326 1.79 28.81 -15.06
C ALA A 326 1.17 28.09 -16.28
N TYR A 327 0.12 27.30 -16.05
CA TYR A 327 -0.64 26.63 -17.12
C TYR A 327 -1.70 27.59 -17.71
N GLU A 328 -2.32 28.43 -16.88
CA GLU A 328 -3.33 29.43 -17.31
C GLU A 328 -2.73 30.52 -18.21
N ALA A 329 -1.51 30.97 -17.92
CA ALA A 329 -0.81 32.02 -18.65
C ALA A 329 -0.60 31.72 -20.14
N ALA A 330 -0.58 30.44 -20.50
CA ALA A 330 -0.39 29.98 -21.87
C ALA A 330 -1.43 30.58 -22.85
N THR A 331 -2.69 30.77 -22.40
CA THR A 331 -3.76 31.35 -23.22
C THR A 331 -3.42 32.78 -23.67
N LEU A 332 -3.05 33.64 -22.72
CA LEU A 332 -2.83 35.06 -23.01
C LEU A 332 -1.57 35.28 -23.84
N LEU A 333 -0.50 34.55 -23.51
CA LEU A 333 0.74 34.57 -24.28
C LEU A 333 0.52 34.10 -25.73
N TRP A 334 -0.43 33.19 -25.98
CA TRP A 334 -0.71 32.69 -27.33
C TRP A 334 -1.32 33.79 -28.20
N PHE A 335 -2.22 34.58 -27.60
CA PHE A 335 -2.75 35.77 -28.23
C PHE A 335 -1.70 36.86 -28.38
N ASP A 336 -0.78 37.04 -27.44
CA ASP A 336 0.28 38.05 -27.57
C ASP A 336 1.22 37.71 -28.74
N GLN A 337 1.53 36.43 -28.94
CA GLN A 337 2.27 35.98 -30.11
C GLN A 337 1.49 36.24 -31.41
N HIS A 338 0.30 35.68 -31.54
CA HIS A 338 -0.37 35.61 -32.85
C HIS A 338 -1.20 36.85 -33.21
N LEU A 339 -1.63 37.65 -32.24
CA LEU A 339 -2.46 38.85 -32.47
C LEU A 339 -1.71 40.16 -32.22
N LYS A 340 -0.54 40.13 -31.56
CA LYS A 340 0.27 41.33 -31.29
C LYS A 340 1.72 41.21 -31.76
N ASN A 341 2.21 40.01 -32.08
CA ASN A 341 3.64 39.73 -32.30
C ASN A 341 4.52 40.23 -31.14
N ALA A 342 4.01 40.16 -29.91
CA ALA A 342 4.66 40.68 -28.71
C ALA A 342 5.33 39.58 -27.86
N PHE A 343 5.15 38.32 -28.22
CA PHE A 343 5.72 37.17 -27.53
C PHE A 343 6.09 36.09 -28.56
N GLN A 344 7.04 35.22 -28.21
CA GLN A 344 7.41 34.06 -29.01
C GLN A 344 7.53 32.84 -28.09
N PHE A 345 6.62 31.89 -28.25
CA PHE A 345 6.66 30.62 -27.59
C PHE A 345 7.83 29.77 -28.10
N PRO A 346 8.50 29.04 -27.18
CA PRO A 346 9.32 27.90 -27.54
C PRO A 346 8.49 26.87 -28.31
N LYS A 347 9.13 26.00 -29.08
CA LYS A 347 8.48 24.83 -29.69
C LYS A 347 8.01 23.85 -28.61
N SER A 348 6.93 23.12 -28.90
CA SER A 348 6.49 22.03 -28.01
C SER A 348 7.61 21.02 -27.80
N PRO A 349 7.86 20.56 -26.56
CA PRO A 349 8.89 19.58 -26.28
C PRO A 349 8.59 18.25 -26.99
N ARG A 350 9.64 17.63 -27.53
CA ARG A 350 9.52 16.37 -28.26
C ARG A 350 9.91 15.22 -27.36
N LEU A 351 8.92 14.43 -26.95
CA LEU A 351 9.11 13.19 -26.22
C LEU A 351 9.37 12.02 -27.18
N THR A 352 10.34 11.18 -26.84
CA THR A 352 10.62 9.89 -27.50
C THR A 352 10.95 8.85 -26.44
N MET A 353 10.75 7.58 -26.77
CA MET A 353 11.04 6.47 -25.87
C MET A 353 12.29 5.71 -26.32
N ASP A 354 13.16 5.41 -25.37
CA ASP A 354 14.28 4.51 -25.50
C ASP A 354 13.94 3.20 -24.78
N TRP A 355 13.89 2.11 -25.55
CA TRP A 355 13.45 0.79 -25.10
C TRP A 355 14.60 -0.22 -24.99
N ASP A 356 15.77 0.08 -25.54
CA ASP A 356 16.93 -0.83 -25.55
C ASP A 356 17.75 -0.64 -24.26
N VAL A 357 17.16 -1.09 -23.16
CA VAL A 357 17.65 -0.83 -21.80
C VAL A 357 18.00 -2.15 -21.10
N ALA A 358 19.28 -2.32 -20.74
CA ALA A 358 19.79 -3.55 -20.13
C ALA A 358 19.11 -3.91 -18.79
N ASP A 359 18.59 -2.93 -18.05
CA ASP A 359 17.88 -3.12 -16.78
C ASP A 359 16.37 -3.36 -16.95
N GLY A 360 15.83 -3.26 -18.19
CA GLY A 360 14.41 -3.42 -18.49
C GLY A 360 13.52 -2.27 -18.02
N VAL A 361 14.07 -1.10 -17.65
CA VAL A 361 13.31 0.06 -17.18
C VAL A 361 13.08 1.08 -18.31
N PRO A 362 11.82 1.38 -18.70
CA PRO A 362 11.54 2.33 -19.78
C PRO A 362 12.21 3.69 -19.56
N LYS A 363 12.80 4.26 -20.62
CA LYS A 363 13.49 5.53 -20.56
C LYS A 363 12.87 6.54 -21.51
N ALA A 364 12.48 7.70 -20.99
CA ALA A 364 12.03 8.84 -21.78
C ALA A 364 13.23 9.68 -22.22
N LYS A 365 13.17 10.22 -23.43
CA LYS A 365 14.09 11.24 -23.96
C LYS A 365 13.29 12.44 -24.44
N VAL A 366 13.56 13.60 -23.86
CA VAL A 366 12.86 14.86 -24.13
C VAL A 366 13.82 15.84 -24.79
N GLN A 367 13.45 16.31 -25.98
CA GLN A 367 14.12 17.43 -26.64
C GLN A 367 13.32 18.69 -26.37
N VAL A 368 14.01 19.74 -25.92
CA VAL A 368 13.41 21.00 -25.49
C VAL A 368 13.89 22.13 -26.40
N ASP A 369 13.07 23.17 -26.54
CA ASP A 369 13.49 24.40 -27.21
C ASP A 369 14.07 25.36 -26.16
N GLU A 370 15.34 25.72 -26.33
CA GLU A 370 16.11 26.55 -25.38
C GLU A 370 16.03 28.05 -25.72
N SER A 371 15.08 28.47 -26.57
CA SER A 371 14.86 29.88 -26.91
C SER A 371 14.45 30.75 -25.71
N MET A 372 14.08 30.14 -24.58
CA MET A 372 13.75 30.79 -23.31
C MET A 372 14.42 30.07 -22.15
N PRO A 373 14.70 30.75 -21.01
CA PRO A 373 15.27 30.10 -19.83
C PRO A 373 14.36 28.99 -19.31
N ILE A 374 14.91 27.78 -19.16
CA ILE A 374 14.20 26.60 -18.65
C ILE A 374 14.36 26.57 -17.12
N GLU A 375 13.23 26.46 -16.43
CA GLU A 375 13.16 26.27 -14.97
C GLU A 375 13.20 24.78 -14.61
N SER A 376 12.40 23.96 -15.30
CA SER A 376 12.35 22.51 -15.07
C SER A 376 11.99 21.73 -16.34
N VAL A 377 12.46 20.48 -16.40
CA VAL A 377 12.04 19.47 -17.38
C VAL A 377 11.60 18.22 -16.61
N ASP A 378 10.30 17.99 -16.60
CA ASP A 378 9.65 16.95 -15.80
C ASP A 378 8.99 15.91 -16.71
N VAL A 379 9.19 14.63 -16.41
CA VAL A 379 8.48 13.54 -17.09
C VAL A 379 7.42 12.96 -16.16
N TYR A 380 6.18 12.87 -16.65
CA TYR A 380 5.07 12.27 -15.94
C TYR A 380 4.62 11.00 -16.63
N TYR A 381 4.41 9.93 -15.86
CA TYR A 381 3.96 8.65 -16.38
C TYR A 381 2.93 7.95 -15.50
N THR A 382 2.10 7.10 -16.08
CA THR A 382 1.04 6.39 -15.32
C THR A 382 0.71 5.04 -15.93
N GLN A 383 0.24 4.13 -15.06
CA GLN A 383 -0.36 2.84 -15.43
C GLN A 383 -1.86 2.76 -15.10
N ASN A 384 -2.46 3.90 -14.73
CA ASN A 384 -3.89 4.03 -14.46
C ASN A 384 -4.68 4.49 -15.70
N GLY A 385 -4.03 4.67 -16.86
CA GLY A 385 -4.71 5.04 -18.10
C GLY A 385 -5.53 3.88 -18.69
N LYS A 386 -6.60 4.20 -19.42
CA LYS A 386 -7.40 3.22 -20.14
C LYS A 386 -7.54 3.64 -21.61
N PRO A 387 -7.21 2.77 -22.58
CA PRO A 387 -7.48 3.06 -23.99
C PRO A 387 -8.97 3.30 -24.23
N GLY A 388 -9.32 4.40 -24.91
CA GLY A 388 -10.70 4.72 -25.26
C GLY A 388 -11.59 5.11 -24.08
N GLU A 389 -11.09 5.96 -23.18
CA GLU A 389 -11.86 6.50 -22.06
C GLU A 389 -13.15 7.21 -22.53
N THR A 390 -14.22 6.97 -21.77
CA THR A 390 -15.56 7.50 -22.00
C THR A 390 -16.03 8.31 -20.78
N PRO A 391 -17.18 9.00 -20.85
CA PRO A 391 -17.77 9.63 -19.67
C PRO A 391 -18.04 8.69 -18.49
N ALA A 392 -18.21 7.39 -18.75
CA ALA A 392 -18.41 6.40 -17.70
C ALA A 392 -17.16 6.19 -16.84
N ASP A 393 -15.98 6.52 -17.38
CA ASP A 393 -14.68 6.37 -16.71
C ASP A 393 -14.29 7.61 -15.88
N ARG A 394 -15.22 8.56 -15.68
CA ARG A 394 -14.99 9.83 -15.00
C ARG A 394 -14.20 9.67 -13.71
N ASP A 395 -14.61 8.75 -12.85
CA ASP A 395 -14.02 8.63 -11.51
C ASP A 395 -12.60 8.04 -11.54
N ASP A 396 -12.26 7.26 -12.57
CA ASP A 396 -10.89 6.79 -12.81
C ASP A 396 -10.01 7.93 -13.37
N VAL A 397 -10.56 8.75 -14.27
CA VAL A 397 -9.84 9.89 -14.87
C VAL A 397 -9.47 10.93 -13.82
N VAL A 398 -10.41 11.35 -12.97
CA VAL A 398 -10.15 12.43 -11.98
C VAL A 398 -9.17 12.02 -10.89
N HIS A 399 -9.09 10.72 -10.59
CA HIS A 399 -8.21 10.16 -9.56
C HIS A 399 -6.96 9.49 -10.14
N ARG A 400 -6.68 9.63 -11.43
CA ARG A 400 -5.47 9.06 -12.05
C ARG A 400 -4.22 9.56 -11.33
N PHE A 401 -3.29 8.65 -11.04
CA PHE A 401 -2.01 9.02 -10.47
C PHE A 401 -0.92 9.07 -11.54
N TRP A 402 -0.30 10.24 -11.69
CA TRP A 402 0.89 10.46 -12.51
C TRP A 402 2.13 10.40 -11.62
N HIS A 403 2.97 9.40 -11.84
CA HIS A 403 4.31 9.38 -11.25
C HIS A 403 5.16 10.47 -11.88
N HIS A 404 5.97 11.11 -11.06
CA HIS A 404 7.02 12.02 -11.52
C HIS A 404 8.34 11.26 -11.71
N ALA A 405 9.10 11.67 -12.72
CA ALA A 405 10.50 11.30 -12.89
C ALA A 405 11.28 12.55 -13.30
N SER A 406 12.19 12.99 -12.43
CA SER A 406 13.13 14.06 -12.75
C SER A 406 13.97 13.67 -13.96
N ALA A 407 14.14 14.59 -14.90
CA ALA A 407 14.95 14.37 -16.08
C ALA A 407 16.35 14.94 -15.88
N ASP A 408 17.37 14.16 -16.23
CA ASP A 408 18.77 14.61 -16.24
C ASP A 408 19.16 15.04 -17.64
N GLN A 409 19.87 16.15 -17.77
CA GLN A 409 20.42 16.59 -19.03
C GLN A 409 21.58 15.66 -19.46
N SER A 410 21.45 15.08 -20.65
CA SER A 410 22.44 14.17 -21.25
C SER A 410 22.70 14.59 -22.71
N GLY A 411 23.75 15.39 -22.91
CA GLY A 411 24.01 16.04 -24.20
C GLY A 411 22.89 17.02 -24.56
N ASP A 412 22.36 16.91 -25.79
CA ASP A 412 21.31 17.81 -26.32
C ASP A 412 19.88 17.37 -25.96
N ALA A 413 19.70 16.49 -24.96
CA ALA A 413 18.39 16.00 -24.56
C ALA A 413 18.34 15.70 -23.06
N TRP A 414 17.13 15.72 -22.52
CA TRP A 414 16.84 15.35 -21.14
C TRP A 414 16.35 13.91 -21.10
N THR A 415 16.76 13.14 -20.10
CA THR A 415 16.35 11.73 -19.98
C THR A 415 15.87 11.38 -18.59
N ALA A 416 14.81 10.57 -18.52
CA ALA A 416 14.21 10.13 -17.26
C ALA A 416 13.91 8.63 -17.31
N LYS A 417 14.24 7.90 -16.24
CA LYS A 417 13.86 6.48 -16.08
C LYS A 417 12.49 6.39 -15.42
N MET A 418 11.65 5.48 -15.92
CA MET A 418 10.24 5.36 -15.50
C MET A 418 9.97 3.92 -15.03
N PRO A 419 10.33 3.57 -13.78
CA PRO A 419 10.03 2.24 -13.24
C PRO A 419 8.52 2.00 -13.19
N ILE A 420 8.07 0.84 -13.64
CA ILE A 420 6.65 0.46 -13.68
C ILE A 420 6.35 -0.72 -12.75
N SER A 421 5.11 -0.81 -12.30
CA SER A 421 4.63 -1.83 -11.34
C SER A 421 4.12 -3.12 -12.00
N SER A 422 3.76 -3.07 -13.28
CA SER A 422 3.24 -4.22 -14.03
C SER A 422 3.47 -4.08 -15.52
N VAL A 423 3.72 -5.18 -16.23
CA VAL A 423 3.73 -5.19 -17.71
C VAL A 423 2.36 -5.48 -18.31
N SER A 424 1.38 -5.85 -17.48
CA SER A 424 0.00 -6.17 -17.91
C SER A 424 -0.90 -4.93 -18.04
N LYS A 425 -0.40 -3.76 -17.67
CA LYS A 425 -1.10 -2.48 -17.70
C LYS A 425 -0.46 -1.54 -18.73
N PRO A 426 -1.23 -0.63 -19.36
CA PRO A 426 -0.65 0.33 -20.28
C PRO A 426 0.33 1.27 -19.57
N LEU A 427 1.17 1.94 -20.36
CA LEU A 427 2.07 3.01 -19.92
C LEU A 427 1.74 4.27 -20.70
N TRP A 428 1.31 5.33 -20.02
CA TRP A 428 1.11 6.65 -20.62
C TRP A 428 2.19 7.59 -20.11
N VAL A 429 2.76 8.41 -21.00
CA VAL A 429 3.91 9.28 -20.70
C VAL A 429 3.75 10.62 -21.39
N TYR A 430 4.02 11.72 -20.69
CA TYR A 430 4.23 13.04 -21.28
C TYR A 430 5.32 13.80 -20.53
N ALA A 431 5.83 14.87 -21.12
CA ALA A 431 6.83 15.74 -20.52
C ALA A 431 6.29 17.16 -20.38
N ASN A 432 6.66 17.82 -19.29
CA ASN A 432 6.42 19.24 -19.04
C ASN A 432 7.75 19.98 -19.04
N VAL A 433 7.78 21.13 -19.71
CA VAL A 433 8.88 22.07 -19.63
C VAL A 433 8.32 23.39 -19.12
N THR A 434 8.85 23.83 -17.99
CA THR A 434 8.49 25.10 -17.39
C THR A 434 9.54 26.13 -17.78
N TYR A 435 9.10 27.23 -18.37
CA TYR A 435 9.96 28.32 -18.81
C TYR A 435 9.77 29.54 -17.92
N ARG A 436 10.88 30.19 -17.56
CA ARG A 436 10.84 31.50 -16.90
C ARG A 436 10.47 32.57 -17.90
N LEU A 437 9.44 33.35 -17.58
CA LEU A 437 9.02 34.51 -18.36
C LEU A 437 9.96 35.70 -18.09
N PRO A 438 10.25 36.53 -19.12
CA PRO A 438 11.05 37.73 -18.92
C PRO A 438 10.34 38.79 -18.05
N GLU A 439 9.00 38.78 -18.05
CA GLU A 439 8.14 39.67 -17.26
C GLU A 439 6.96 38.89 -16.69
N SER A 440 6.49 39.28 -15.50
CA SER A 440 5.29 38.70 -14.88
C SER A 440 4.06 38.87 -15.79
N VAL A 441 3.27 37.81 -15.92
CA VAL A 441 1.97 37.83 -16.60
C VAL A 441 0.86 37.83 -15.57
N GLU A 442 -0.02 38.83 -15.67
CA GLU A 442 -1.28 38.90 -14.93
C GLU A 442 -2.46 38.66 -15.88
N GLY A 443 -3.48 37.98 -15.35
CA GLY A 443 -4.65 37.58 -16.13
C GLY A 443 -5.78 37.05 -15.27
N VAL A 444 -6.82 36.58 -15.95
CA VAL A 444 -7.99 35.95 -15.35
C VAL A 444 -8.14 34.56 -15.95
N GLY A 445 -8.01 33.54 -15.10
CA GLY A 445 -7.99 32.14 -15.49
C GLY A 445 -9.34 31.46 -15.34
N TYR A 446 -9.30 30.23 -14.87
CA TYR A 446 -10.49 29.41 -14.68
C TYR A 446 -11.40 30.02 -13.61
N TYR A 447 -12.73 29.93 -13.82
CA TYR A 447 -13.75 30.52 -12.95
C TYR A 447 -13.55 32.02 -12.65
N TYR A 448 -12.88 32.73 -13.55
CA TYR A 448 -12.57 34.14 -13.42
C TYR A 448 -11.68 34.51 -12.23
N ARG A 449 -10.87 33.56 -11.73
CA ARG A 449 -9.85 33.84 -10.72
C ARG A 449 -8.72 34.66 -11.34
N THR A 450 -8.36 35.77 -10.71
CA THR A 450 -7.17 36.54 -11.04
C THR A 450 -5.90 35.76 -10.67
N TYR A 451 -4.89 35.78 -11.54
CA TYR A 451 -3.59 35.18 -11.27
C TYR A 451 -2.45 36.10 -11.71
N ARG A 452 -1.27 35.83 -11.12
CA ARG A 452 0.03 36.36 -11.54
C ARG A 452 1.04 35.22 -11.58
N THR A 453 1.89 35.19 -12.60
CA THR A 453 2.98 34.20 -12.70
C THR A 453 4.17 34.75 -13.47
N ASP A 454 5.35 34.24 -13.13
CA ASP A 454 6.62 34.51 -13.82
C ASP A 454 7.04 33.31 -14.67
N GLU A 455 6.14 32.35 -14.88
CA GLU A 455 6.42 31.08 -15.53
C GLU A 455 5.31 30.71 -16.52
N VAL A 456 5.67 29.93 -17.54
CA VAL A 456 4.73 29.30 -18.47
C VAL A 456 5.12 27.85 -18.72
N ASN A 457 4.13 26.96 -18.76
CA ASN A 457 4.35 25.55 -19.04
C ASN A 457 3.99 25.18 -20.49
N LEU A 458 4.87 24.42 -21.15
CA LEU A 458 4.56 23.68 -22.38
C LEU A 458 4.74 22.17 -22.15
N SER A 459 3.81 21.39 -22.71
CA SER A 459 3.84 19.93 -22.61
C SER A 459 4.10 19.26 -23.95
N SER A 460 4.64 18.05 -23.90
CA SER A 460 4.59 17.14 -25.03
C SER A 460 3.19 16.54 -25.14
N VAL A 461 2.85 16.06 -26.33
CA VAL A 461 1.65 15.25 -26.49
C VAL A 461 1.87 13.92 -25.76
N VAL A 462 0.87 13.45 -25.02
CA VAL A 462 0.92 12.16 -24.32
C VAL A 462 1.16 11.01 -25.31
N GLN A 463 2.10 10.14 -24.98
CA GLN A 463 2.31 8.88 -25.67
C GLN A 463 1.70 7.76 -24.85
N MET A 464 0.96 6.86 -25.51
CA MET A 464 0.24 5.78 -24.87
C MET A 464 0.74 4.46 -25.46
N PHE A 465 1.19 3.57 -24.59
CA PHE A 465 1.65 2.24 -24.94
C PHE A 465 0.76 1.20 -24.26
N ASP A 466 0.29 0.22 -25.02
CA ASP A 466 -0.48 -0.89 -24.45
C ASP A 466 0.42 -1.96 -23.81
N ALA A 467 -0.20 -2.91 -23.11
CA ALA A 467 0.52 -3.97 -22.42
C ALA A 467 1.30 -4.90 -23.38
N GLU A 468 0.78 -5.15 -24.58
CA GLU A 468 1.43 -6.01 -25.58
C GLU A 468 2.73 -5.34 -26.09
N GLN A 469 2.68 -4.03 -26.31
CA GLN A 469 3.85 -3.23 -26.65
C GLN A 469 4.92 -3.28 -25.55
N LEU A 470 4.55 -3.23 -24.27
CA LEU A 470 5.52 -3.34 -23.18
C LEU A 470 6.19 -4.72 -23.15
N VAL A 471 5.42 -5.78 -23.33
CA VAL A 471 5.93 -7.16 -23.37
C VAL A 471 6.87 -7.38 -24.56
N THR A 472 6.49 -6.90 -25.76
CA THR A 472 7.32 -7.04 -26.97
C THR A 472 8.61 -6.20 -26.94
N LYS A 473 8.70 -5.24 -26.01
CA LYS A 473 9.89 -4.41 -25.76
C LYS A 473 10.76 -4.91 -24.60
N ASP A 474 10.50 -6.13 -24.10
CA ASP A 474 11.25 -6.76 -23.00
C ASP A 474 11.32 -5.91 -21.72
N ILE A 475 10.31 -5.06 -21.49
CA ILE A 475 10.21 -4.22 -20.30
C ILE A 475 9.88 -5.07 -19.07
N LYS A 476 10.42 -4.69 -17.91
CA LYS A 476 10.24 -5.38 -16.63
C LYS A 476 9.47 -4.53 -15.63
N ALA A 477 8.65 -5.19 -14.80
CA ALA A 477 8.02 -4.59 -13.65
C ALA A 477 9.04 -4.45 -12.51
N THR A 478 9.69 -3.29 -12.41
CA THR A 478 10.78 -3.03 -11.44
C THR A 478 10.31 -2.24 -10.21
N LYS A 479 9.12 -1.65 -10.26
CA LYS A 479 8.56 -0.88 -9.15
C LYS A 479 7.78 -1.80 -8.21
N GLN A 480 8.25 -1.92 -6.97
CA GLN A 480 7.66 -2.80 -5.95
C GLN A 480 6.58 -2.10 -5.14
N ARG A 481 5.67 -2.89 -4.55
CA ARG A 481 4.76 -2.37 -3.52
C ARG A 481 5.56 -1.83 -2.34
N THR A 482 5.04 -0.78 -1.71
CA THR A 482 5.70 -0.11 -0.59
C THR A 482 4.68 0.29 0.47
N THR A 483 5.10 0.22 1.73
CA THR A 483 4.34 0.80 2.84
C THR A 483 4.61 2.30 2.99
N LEU A 484 5.76 2.80 2.53
CA LEU A 484 6.06 4.23 2.48
C LEU A 484 5.31 4.87 1.31
N ILE A 485 4.40 5.80 1.61
CA ILE A 485 3.59 6.53 0.64
C ILE A 485 4.31 7.83 0.22
N GLU A 486 4.84 8.56 1.20
CA GLU A 486 5.55 9.82 1.00
C GLU A 486 6.57 10.07 2.14
N ASP A 487 7.80 10.43 1.79
CA ASP A 487 8.82 10.85 2.76
C ASP A 487 8.92 12.37 2.90
N PHE A 488 8.35 13.12 1.94
CA PHE A 488 8.35 14.58 1.84
C PHE A 488 9.76 15.18 1.65
N ALA A 489 10.68 14.42 1.08
CA ALA A 489 12.00 14.88 0.68
C ALA A 489 12.07 15.18 -0.84
N GLY A 490 13.00 16.06 -1.23
CA GLY A 490 13.24 16.38 -2.64
C GLY A 490 11.99 16.92 -3.36
N ASP A 491 11.70 16.34 -4.52
CA ASP A 491 10.71 16.82 -5.50
C ASP A 491 9.29 16.27 -5.24
N TRP A 492 8.96 15.91 -4.00
CA TRP A 492 7.67 15.27 -3.66
C TRP A 492 6.45 16.07 -4.12
N GLU A 493 6.52 17.40 -4.16
CA GLU A 493 5.41 18.25 -4.59
C GLU A 493 4.96 17.99 -6.04
N HIS A 494 5.80 17.38 -6.89
CA HIS A 494 5.42 17.02 -8.26
C HIS A 494 4.41 15.85 -8.33
N GLU A 495 4.32 15.03 -7.29
CA GLU A 495 3.33 13.95 -7.17
C GLU A 495 2.10 14.36 -6.31
N TRP A 496 2.01 15.65 -5.98
CA TRP A 496 0.92 16.27 -5.23
C TRP A 496 0.41 17.50 -5.99
N PHE A 497 -0.77 18.00 -5.63
CA PHE A 497 -1.35 19.14 -6.30
C PHE A 497 -2.19 20.02 -5.37
N THR A 498 -2.39 21.26 -5.80
CA THR A 498 -3.28 22.23 -5.17
C THR A 498 -3.80 23.20 -6.22
N TYR A 499 -5.02 23.69 -6.02
CA TYR A 499 -5.55 24.80 -6.82
C TYR A 499 -5.29 26.15 -6.14
N ARG A 500 -4.64 26.17 -4.98
CA ARG A 500 -4.30 27.37 -4.21
C ARG A 500 -2.82 27.30 -3.81
N PRO A 501 -1.89 27.57 -4.74
CA PRO A 501 -0.45 27.43 -4.49
C PRO A 501 0.06 28.32 -3.36
N GLU A 502 -0.65 29.41 -3.03
CA GLU A 502 -0.36 30.29 -1.89
C GLU A 502 -0.69 29.66 -0.52
N GLN A 503 -1.38 28.53 -0.51
CA GLN A 503 -1.73 27.78 0.70
C GLN A 503 -0.88 26.51 0.76
N TRP A 504 -0.52 26.05 1.97
CA TRP A 504 0.30 24.85 2.14
C TRP A 504 -0.47 23.55 1.91
N ALA A 505 -1.80 23.57 1.87
CA ALA A 505 -2.60 22.37 1.68
C ALA A 505 -2.23 21.66 0.37
N ARG A 506 -2.15 20.33 0.41
CA ARG A 506 -1.76 19.48 -0.73
C ARG A 506 -2.65 18.26 -0.81
N THR A 507 -2.95 17.85 -2.04
CA THR A 507 -3.75 16.67 -2.37
C THR A 507 -2.91 15.71 -3.20
N THR A 508 -3.08 14.41 -3.06
CA THR A 508 -2.46 13.40 -3.92
C THR A 508 -3.42 12.28 -4.26
N ASN A 509 -3.23 11.68 -5.44
CA ASN A 509 -3.97 10.52 -5.90
C ASN A 509 -3.16 9.22 -5.75
N LYS A 510 -2.05 9.22 -5.00
CA LYS A 510 -1.16 8.06 -4.81
C LYS A 510 -1.91 6.74 -4.56
N PHE A 511 -2.98 6.75 -3.77
CA PHE A 511 -3.76 5.53 -3.47
C PHE A 511 -4.43 4.86 -4.67
N SER A 512 -4.58 5.57 -5.79
CA SER A 512 -5.06 4.98 -7.04
C SER A 512 -4.01 4.12 -7.75
N ALA A 513 -2.73 4.21 -7.38
CA ALA A 513 -1.67 3.35 -7.90
C ALA A 513 -1.46 2.11 -7.02
N ASP A 514 -1.33 0.94 -7.65
CA ASP A 514 -1.26 -0.35 -6.96
C ASP A 514 -0.12 -0.45 -5.94
N GLN A 515 0.97 0.28 -6.16
CA GLN A 515 2.14 0.27 -5.29
C GLN A 515 1.87 0.83 -3.89
N TYR A 516 0.83 1.66 -3.73
CA TYR A 516 0.47 2.35 -2.49
C TYR A 516 -0.82 1.82 -1.85
N LYS A 517 -1.38 0.71 -2.35
CA LYS A 517 -2.56 0.10 -1.74
C LYS A 517 -2.28 -0.29 -0.29
N ALA A 518 -3.24 0.00 0.58
CA ALA A 518 -3.17 -0.38 1.98
C ALA A 518 -3.05 -1.91 2.11
N PRO A 519 -2.13 -2.43 2.94
CA PRO A 519 -2.19 -3.80 3.41
C PRO A 519 -3.46 -4.07 4.25
N ALA A 520 -3.81 -5.34 4.45
CA ALA A 520 -4.86 -5.73 5.39
C ALA A 520 -4.56 -5.18 6.79
N GLU A 521 -5.60 -4.69 7.49
CA GLU A 521 -5.51 -4.13 8.86
C GLU A 521 -4.49 -2.99 9.04
N ALA A 522 -4.17 -2.27 7.96
CA ALA A 522 -3.25 -1.15 8.04
C ALA A 522 -3.83 0.02 8.86
N LYS A 523 -2.94 0.83 9.43
CA LYS A 523 -3.19 2.19 9.90
C LYS A 523 -2.33 3.14 9.08
N LEU A 524 -2.86 4.34 8.83
CA LEU A 524 -2.13 5.42 8.19
C LEU A 524 -1.32 6.16 9.26
N VAL A 525 -0.01 6.25 9.08
CA VAL A 525 0.89 6.98 9.97
C VAL A 525 1.49 8.16 9.25
N LEU A 526 1.54 9.31 9.93
CA LEU A 526 2.16 10.55 9.45
C LEU A 526 2.93 11.20 10.60
N GLU A 527 4.15 11.65 10.36
CA GLU A 527 4.86 12.53 11.30
C GLU A 527 4.72 13.98 10.86
N VAL A 528 4.30 14.84 11.80
CA VAL A 528 4.09 16.27 11.55
C VAL A 528 4.79 17.11 12.61
N GLN A 529 5.35 18.24 12.20
CA GLN A 529 5.85 19.27 13.08
C GLN A 529 5.10 20.58 12.81
N SER A 530 4.65 21.24 13.87
CA SER A 530 4.03 22.56 13.79
C SER A 530 4.68 23.47 14.83
N GLY A 531 5.05 24.70 14.47
CA GLY A 531 5.71 25.62 15.40
C GLY A 531 4.83 26.04 16.60
N GLN A 532 3.51 25.88 16.49
CA GLN A 532 2.55 26.21 17.54
C GLN A 532 1.30 25.32 17.47
N ALA A 533 0.46 25.35 18.51
CA ALA A 533 -0.73 24.53 18.57
C ALA A 533 -1.70 24.84 17.39
N ASN A 534 -2.05 23.80 16.64
CA ASN A 534 -2.87 23.88 15.42
C ASN A 534 -3.75 22.61 15.29
N SER A 535 -4.59 22.54 14.26
CA SER A 535 -5.38 21.36 13.93
C SER A 535 -5.04 20.94 12.51
N LEU A 536 -4.58 19.71 12.32
CA LEU A 536 -4.33 19.11 11.01
C LEU A 536 -5.57 18.32 10.58
N VAL A 537 -6.04 18.56 9.37
CA VAL A 537 -7.09 17.75 8.75
C VAL A 537 -6.45 16.83 7.71
N VAL A 538 -6.66 15.53 7.90
CA VAL A 538 -6.35 14.48 6.91
C VAL A 538 -7.67 14.03 6.31
N MET A 539 -7.82 14.13 4.99
CA MET A 539 -9.03 13.74 4.27
C MET A 539 -8.75 12.57 3.33
N ILE A 540 -9.67 11.61 3.27
CA ILE A 540 -9.69 10.44 2.39
C ILE A 540 -11.08 10.37 1.75
N ASP A 541 -11.18 10.52 0.42
CA ASP A 541 -12.42 10.33 -0.36
C ASP A 541 -13.71 10.88 0.31
N GLY A 542 -13.66 12.13 0.78
CA GLY A 542 -14.80 12.81 1.41
C GLY A 542 -15.05 12.49 2.90
N HIS A 543 -14.20 11.68 3.53
CA HIS A 543 -14.13 11.46 4.97
C HIS A 543 -12.92 12.21 5.53
N ALA A 544 -13.01 12.73 6.76
CA ALA A 544 -11.91 13.49 7.36
C ALA A 544 -11.69 13.17 8.83
N ALA A 545 -10.42 13.15 9.22
CA ALA A 545 -9.94 13.13 10.59
C ALA A 545 -9.32 14.50 10.94
N ALA A 546 -9.67 15.06 12.11
CA ALA A 546 -9.05 16.28 12.64
C ALA A 546 -8.15 15.92 13.83
N ILE A 547 -6.90 16.34 13.76
CA ILE A 547 -5.86 16.00 14.73
C ILE A 547 -5.32 17.27 15.37
N GLU A 548 -5.45 17.37 16.69
CA GLU A 548 -4.92 18.49 17.46
C GLU A 548 -3.40 18.34 17.64
N LEU A 549 -2.67 19.37 17.21
CA LEU A 549 -1.22 19.47 17.32
C LEU A 549 -0.86 20.34 18.52
N VAL A 550 0.11 19.90 19.32
CA VAL A 550 0.54 20.60 20.53
C VAL A 550 1.40 21.82 20.19
N GLY A 551 2.13 21.75 19.06
CA GLY A 551 3.09 22.76 18.66
C GLY A 551 4.46 22.61 19.33
N GLY A 552 5.48 23.20 18.72
CA GLY A 552 6.86 23.20 19.22
C GLY A 552 7.86 22.68 18.18
N GLN A 553 9.06 22.36 18.65
CA GLN A 553 10.16 21.86 17.79
C GLN A 553 10.19 20.32 17.70
N THR A 554 9.26 19.62 18.36
CA THR A 554 9.21 18.15 18.35
C THR A 554 8.26 17.62 17.29
N TRP A 555 8.69 16.59 16.56
CA TRP A 555 7.83 15.84 15.65
C TRP A 555 6.75 15.08 16.44
N GLN A 556 5.51 15.16 15.97
CA GLN A 556 4.37 14.42 16.49
C GLN A 556 3.98 13.30 15.51
N THR A 557 3.92 12.07 15.98
CA THR A 557 3.43 10.93 15.19
C THR A 557 1.91 10.82 15.32
N ILE A 558 1.24 10.86 14.18
CA ILE A 558 -0.20 10.64 14.05
C ILE A 558 -0.41 9.22 13.52
N THR A 559 -1.40 8.52 14.06
CA THR A 559 -1.79 7.17 13.61
C THR A 559 -3.29 7.11 13.49
N LEU A 560 -3.80 6.80 12.30
CA LEU A 560 -5.22 6.81 11.97
C LEU A 560 -5.65 5.45 11.40
N SER A 561 -6.75 4.94 11.91
CA SER A 561 -7.53 3.81 11.40
C SER A 561 -8.70 4.32 10.54
N PRO A 562 -9.39 3.45 9.77
CA PRO A 562 -10.58 3.86 9.02
C PRO A 562 -11.64 4.54 9.90
N ASP A 563 -11.84 4.05 11.13
CA ASP A 563 -12.84 4.56 12.07
C ASP A 563 -12.60 6.03 12.49
N ASP A 564 -11.37 6.53 12.38
CA ASP A 564 -11.01 7.92 12.70
C ASP A 564 -11.51 8.93 11.65
N PHE A 565 -11.92 8.45 10.47
CA PHE A 565 -12.37 9.30 9.37
C PHE A 565 -13.89 9.31 9.25
N GLU A 566 -14.50 10.47 9.43
CA GLU A 566 -15.97 10.61 9.32
C GLU A 566 -16.37 11.43 8.10
N ASN A 567 -17.47 11.06 7.46
CA ASN A 567 -18.09 11.84 6.40
C ASN A 567 -18.99 12.98 6.95
N ALA A 568 -19.71 13.68 6.05
CA ALA A 568 -20.61 14.77 6.44
C ALA A 568 -21.80 14.34 7.32
N ALA A 569 -22.19 13.06 7.26
CA ALA A 569 -23.24 12.46 8.08
C ALA A 569 -22.72 11.91 9.42
N GLY A 570 -21.39 11.93 9.65
CA GLY A 570 -20.76 11.34 10.82
C GLY A 570 -20.55 9.83 10.72
N GLU A 571 -20.66 9.25 9.52
CA GLU A 571 -20.39 7.83 9.29
C GLU A 571 -18.89 7.64 9.06
N SER A 572 -18.32 6.62 9.71
CA SER A 572 -16.91 6.28 9.59
C SER A 572 -16.57 5.63 8.24
N LEU A 573 -15.33 5.81 7.78
CA LEU A 573 -14.79 5.08 6.63
C LEU A 573 -14.72 3.59 6.97
N ALA A 574 -15.39 2.75 6.18
CA ALA A 574 -15.53 1.32 6.50
C ALA A 574 -14.20 0.54 6.44
N HIS A 575 -13.37 0.82 5.44
CA HIS A 575 -12.09 0.15 5.19
C HIS A 575 -11.25 0.96 4.19
N TRP A 576 -9.97 0.60 4.04
CA TRP A 576 -9.09 1.22 3.05
C TRP A 576 -9.33 0.76 1.61
N ASP A 577 -10.09 -0.31 1.38
CA ASP A 577 -10.33 -0.80 0.03
C ASP A 577 -11.06 0.23 -0.82
N GLY A 578 -10.50 0.50 -2.00
CA GLY A 578 -11.08 1.40 -2.98
C GLY A 578 -10.79 2.88 -2.77
N ILE A 579 -10.02 3.27 -1.73
CA ILE A 579 -9.64 4.67 -1.52
C ILE A 579 -8.76 5.19 -2.67
N ARG A 580 -8.92 6.46 -3.04
CA ARG A 580 -8.29 7.02 -4.24
C ARG A 580 -7.48 8.29 -3.99
N GLN A 581 -7.93 9.15 -3.08
CA GLN A 581 -7.37 10.48 -2.87
C GLN A 581 -7.11 10.78 -1.39
N LEU A 582 -5.97 11.41 -1.12
CA LEU A 582 -5.60 11.92 0.20
C LEU A 582 -5.35 13.42 0.13
N LYS A 583 -5.79 14.16 1.14
CA LYS A 583 -5.51 15.59 1.29
C LYS A 583 -5.05 15.94 2.70
N LEU A 584 -4.02 16.77 2.78
CA LEU A 584 -3.53 17.40 4.01
C LEU A 584 -3.89 18.89 3.99
N SER A 585 -4.56 19.37 5.04
CA SER A 585 -5.13 20.72 5.08
C SER A 585 -5.36 21.21 6.51
N ASP A 586 -5.70 22.49 6.68
CA ASP A 586 -6.03 23.08 7.97
C ASP A 586 -7.53 23.00 8.32
N ALA A 587 -8.39 23.14 7.32
CA ALA A 587 -9.83 22.99 7.45
C ALA A 587 -10.51 22.58 6.15
N GLU A 588 -11.56 21.77 6.25
CA GLU A 588 -12.33 21.27 5.11
C GLU A 588 -13.84 21.31 5.34
N ARG A 589 -14.60 21.49 4.26
CA ARG A 589 -16.06 21.40 4.29
C ARG A 589 -16.50 20.06 3.69
N LEU A 590 -16.98 19.16 4.54
CA LEU A 590 -17.59 17.91 4.10
C LEU A 590 -19.03 18.17 3.64
N SER A 591 -19.47 17.51 2.57
CA SER A 591 -20.85 17.60 2.05
C SER A 591 -21.35 16.23 1.59
N SER A 592 -22.60 15.89 1.89
CA SER A 592 -23.24 14.64 1.44
C SER A 592 -23.75 14.68 -0.01
N GLY A 593 -23.44 15.73 -0.78
CA GLY A 593 -23.84 15.89 -2.18
C GLY A 593 -24.38 17.29 -2.52
N ARG A 594 -25.23 17.38 -3.55
CA ARG A 594 -25.93 18.60 -4.00
C ARG A 594 -27.45 18.44 -3.81
N GLY A 595 -28.13 19.44 -3.26
CA GLY A 595 -29.61 19.46 -3.09
C GLY A 595 -30.05 19.95 -1.71
N GLU A 596 -31.37 20.14 -1.51
CA GLU A 596 -31.96 20.64 -0.24
C GLU A 596 -31.78 19.68 0.96
N SER A 597 -31.48 18.41 0.71
CA SER A 597 -31.19 17.40 1.75
C SER A 597 -29.69 17.22 2.04
N ALA A 598 -28.83 18.08 1.50
CA ALA A 598 -27.38 17.98 1.67
C ALA A 598 -26.95 18.44 3.07
N HIS A 599 -26.34 17.54 3.82
CA HIS A 599 -25.73 17.86 5.10
C HIS A 599 -24.31 18.34 4.85
N SER A 600 -23.90 19.44 5.51
CA SER A 600 -22.52 19.93 5.42
C SER A 600 -21.97 20.25 6.80
N ARG A 601 -20.73 19.85 7.06
CA ARG A 601 -20.00 20.21 8.28
C ARG A 601 -18.60 20.71 7.94
N ILE A 602 -18.07 21.61 8.76
CA ILE A 602 -16.67 22.05 8.66
C ILE A 602 -15.86 21.25 9.69
N VAL A 603 -14.72 20.72 9.25
CA VAL A 603 -13.76 19.97 10.06
C VAL A 603 -12.45 20.76 10.08
N GLY A 604 -11.79 20.88 11.24
CA GLY A 604 -10.56 21.66 11.39
C GLY A 604 -10.77 23.16 11.61
N ARG A 605 -9.68 23.94 11.52
CA ARG A 605 -9.67 25.39 11.75
C ARG A 605 -8.49 26.06 11.04
N ARG A 606 -8.60 27.36 10.74
CA ARG A 606 -7.56 28.13 10.04
C ARG A 606 -6.19 27.97 10.72
N TRP A 607 -5.18 27.60 9.93
CA TRP A 607 -3.81 27.43 10.41
C TRP A 607 -3.22 28.74 10.92
N LYS A 608 -2.42 28.67 11.98
CA LYS A 608 -1.68 29.80 12.55
C LYS A 608 -0.19 29.60 12.34
N GLY A 609 0.51 30.66 11.93
CA GLY A 609 1.98 30.70 11.84
C GLY A 609 2.51 30.02 10.58
N GLU A 610 3.78 29.63 10.63
CA GLU A 610 4.47 28.95 9.52
C GLU A 610 3.78 27.62 9.15
N PRO A 611 3.84 27.21 7.86
CA PRO A 611 3.32 25.92 7.40
C PRO A 611 3.83 24.72 8.21
N PRO A 612 3.06 23.63 8.32
CA PRO A 612 3.54 22.39 8.91
C PRO A 612 4.66 21.78 8.08
N GLN A 613 5.56 21.06 8.75
CA GLN A 613 6.49 20.14 8.11
C GLN A 613 5.96 18.72 8.27
N PHE A 614 6.13 17.90 7.23
CA PHE A 614 5.70 16.50 7.21
C PHE A 614 6.89 15.59 6.93
N ARG A 615 6.83 14.35 7.42
CA ARG A 615 7.69 13.25 7.00
C ARG A 615 7.02 11.91 7.25
N ASN A 616 7.52 10.84 6.62
CA ASN A 616 7.14 9.45 6.90
C ASN A 616 5.61 9.18 6.83
N LEU A 617 4.91 9.62 5.76
CA LEU A 617 3.55 9.14 5.49
C LEU A 617 3.63 7.70 5.01
N ARG A 618 3.06 6.77 5.78
CA ARG A 618 3.19 5.34 5.51
C ARG A 618 2.00 4.53 6.02
N TRP A 619 1.79 3.38 5.41
CA TRP A 619 1.06 2.29 6.02
C TRP A 619 1.89 1.65 7.12
N THR A 620 1.28 1.47 8.28
CA THR A 620 1.76 0.51 9.26
C THR A 620 0.67 -0.52 9.41
N THR A 621 0.94 -1.77 9.08
CA THR A 621 0.16 -2.83 9.70
C THR A 621 0.48 -2.75 11.18
N GLN A 622 -0.52 -2.91 12.06
CA GLN A 622 -0.14 -3.49 13.36
C GLN A 622 0.64 -4.74 12.97
N THR A 623 1.87 -4.87 13.46
CA THR A 623 2.50 -6.20 13.51
C THR A 623 1.45 -7.02 14.25
N VAL A 624 0.66 -7.82 13.51
CA VAL A 624 -0.54 -8.43 14.06
C VAL A 624 -0.01 -9.37 15.12
N ARG A 625 -0.16 -8.89 16.35
CA ARG A 625 0.07 -9.69 17.54
C ARG A 625 -0.85 -10.87 17.36
N SER A 626 -0.29 -12.06 17.53
CA SER A 626 -1.05 -13.29 17.70
C SER A 626 -2.41 -13.02 18.36
N THR A 627 -3.48 -13.60 17.79
CA THR A 627 -4.82 -13.60 18.43
C THR A 627 -4.77 -14.26 19.82
N GLU A 628 -3.70 -15.02 20.07
CA GLU A 628 -3.26 -15.51 21.36
C GLU A 628 -2.10 -14.64 21.91
N PRO A 629 -2.33 -13.65 22.77
CA PRO A 629 -1.28 -12.74 23.25
C PRO A 629 -0.02 -13.43 23.84
N ARG A 630 -0.13 -14.70 24.25
CA ARG A 630 0.98 -15.55 24.70
C ARG A 630 1.94 -15.96 23.58
N LEU A 631 1.49 -16.08 22.32
CA LEU A 631 2.32 -16.47 21.17
C LEU A 631 2.92 -15.27 20.41
N ASP A 632 2.56 -14.04 20.78
CA ASP A 632 3.16 -12.81 20.26
C ASP A 632 4.56 -12.52 20.86
N VAL A 633 5.48 -13.46 20.73
CA VAL A 633 6.86 -13.34 21.28
C VAL A 633 7.92 -13.25 20.19
N PHE A 634 7.56 -13.46 18.93
CA PHE A 634 8.50 -13.56 17.82
C PHE A 634 8.87 -12.17 17.28
N PRO A 635 10.14 -11.90 16.98
CA PRO A 635 10.53 -10.71 16.22
C PRO A 635 9.89 -10.69 14.83
N ALA A 636 9.72 -9.49 14.26
CA ALA A 636 9.15 -9.33 12.93
C ALA A 636 9.93 -10.13 11.84
N PRO A 637 9.24 -10.74 10.87
CA PRO A 637 9.88 -11.44 9.77
C PRO A 637 10.68 -10.48 8.90
N THR A 638 11.76 -10.98 8.28
CA THR A 638 12.70 -10.17 7.48
C THR A 638 12.68 -10.48 5.99
N VAL A 639 11.85 -11.44 5.56
CA VAL A 639 11.81 -11.98 4.19
C VAL A 639 10.36 -12.22 3.78
N GLY A 640 10.00 -12.00 2.51
CA GLY A 640 8.70 -12.48 1.97
C GLY A 640 7.46 -11.91 2.67
N VAL A 641 7.43 -10.61 2.99
CA VAL A 641 6.26 -9.93 3.60
C VAL A 641 5.48 -9.10 2.56
N ASN A 642 6.13 -8.68 1.46
CA ASN A 642 5.58 -7.67 0.53
C ASN A 642 5.34 -8.19 -0.91
N SER A 643 5.76 -9.43 -1.22
CA SER A 643 5.53 -10.13 -2.49
C SER A 643 5.72 -11.63 -2.24
N ILE A 644 4.64 -12.39 -2.09
CA ILE A 644 4.72 -13.82 -1.79
C ILE A 644 4.17 -14.61 -2.97
N ASN A 645 5.04 -15.38 -3.63
CA ASN A 645 4.63 -16.29 -4.70
C ASN A 645 4.08 -17.58 -4.11
N GLY A 646 3.14 -18.21 -4.82
CA GLY A 646 2.48 -19.46 -4.43
C GLY A 646 1.45 -19.30 -3.30
N ALA A 647 0.67 -20.35 -3.06
CA ALA A 647 -0.42 -20.39 -2.10
C ALA A 647 -0.10 -21.35 -0.94
N THR A 648 -0.36 -20.91 0.29
CA THR A 648 -0.26 -21.76 1.49
C THR A 648 -1.62 -22.26 1.90
N HIS A 649 -1.71 -23.54 2.26
CA HIS A 649 -2.89 -24.13 2.88
C HIS A 649 -2.50 -24.88 4.15
N PHE A 650 -3.33 -24.80 5.18
CA PHE A 650 -3.14 -25.53 6.43
C PHE A 650 -4.22 -26.59 6.60
N GLN A 651 -3.81 -27.79 7.04
CA GLN A 651 -4.70 -28.88 7.37
C GLN A 651 -4.45 -29.36 8.81
N THR A 652 -5.48 -29.29 9.65
CA THR A 652 -5.45 -29.71 11.06
C THR A 652 -6.05 -31.08 11.30
N GLU A 653 -6.78 -31.62 10.31
CA GLU A 653 -7.27 -32.99 10.35
C GLU A 653 -6.17 -33.96 9.89
N TYR A 654 -5.89 -34.97 10.71
CA TYR A 654 -4.91 -35.98 10.37
C TYR A 654 -5.34 -36.76 9.12
N SER A 655 -4.43 -36.82 8.15
CA SER A 655 -4.48 -37.75 7.03
C SER A 655 -3.16 -38.53 6.97
N PRO A 656 -3.18 -39.85 6.70
CA PRO A 656 -1.94 -40.60 6.51
C PRO A 656 -1.09 -39.99 5.40
N SER A 657 0.19 -39.69 5.69
CA SER A 657 1.08 -39.23 4.64
C SER A 657 1.39 -40.37 3.65
N PRO A 658 1.79 -40.04 2.41
CA PRO A 658 2.35 -41.04 1.48
C PRO A 658 3.77 -41.52 1.87
N SER A 659 4.28 -41.08 3.03
CA SER A 659 5.59 -41.48 3.53
C SER A 659 5.53 -42.87 4.17
N VAL A 660 6.61 -43.65 4.02
CA VAL A 660 6.68 -45.01 4.57
C VAL A 660 7.32 -44.97 5.95
N TRP A 661 6.53 -45.36 6.96
CA TRP A 661 6.93 -45.41 8.35
C TRP A 661 7.14 -46.85 8.85
N ASP A 662 7.73 -47.02 10.03
CA ASP A 662 7.83 -48.32 10.71
C ASP A 662 6.44 -48.73 11.25
N ASP A 663 6.00 -49.97 11.07
CA ASP A 663 4.64 -50.38 11.47
C ASP A 663 4.38 -50.28 12.99
N ARG A 664 5.44 -50.11 13.80
CA ARG A 664 5.35 -49.93 15.25
C ARG A 664 4.97 -48.50 15.67
N ILE A 665 4.98 -47.54 14.74
CA ILE A 665 4.81 -46.11 15.06
C ILE A 665 3.54 -45.57 14.40
N ASP A 666 2.82 -44.74 15.15
CA ASP A 666 1.54 -44.17 14.72
C ASP A 666 1.73 -42.67 14.43
N GLU A 667 1.65 -42.29 13.15
CA GLU A 667 1.83 -40.89 12.72
C GLU A 667 0.73 -39.98 13.29
N ALA A 668 -0.49 -40.48 13.50
CA ALA A 668 -1.57 -39.71 14.13
C ALA A 668 -1.20 -39.28 15.56
N ALA A 669 -0.31 -40.03 16.22
CA ALA A 669 0.15 -39.69 17.56
C ALA A 669 1.02 -38.42 17.56
N VAL A 670 1.78 -38.15 16.49
CA VAL A 670 2.67 -36.97 16.38
C VAL A 670 2.00 -35.79 15.67
N PHE A 671 1.12 -36.04 14.69
CA PHE A 671 0.55 -35.00 13.83
C PHE A 671 -0.14 -33.87 14.62
N GLN A 672 0.18 -32.62 14.30
CA GLN A 672 -0.56 -31.44 14.75
C GLN A 672 -1.17 -30.66 13.58
N VAL A 673 -0.36 -30.33 12.57
CA VAL A 673 -0.80 -29.63 11.37
C VAL A 673 0.07 -30.01 10.17
N GLU A 674 -0.50 -29.93 8.99
CA GLU A 674 0.22 -29.88 7.72
C GLU A 674 0.12 -28.48 7.10
N MET A 675 1.26 -27.95 6.68
CA MET A 675 1.40 -26.74 5.87
C MET A 675 1.75 -27.17 4.45
N GLN A 676 0.95 -26.78 3.47
CA GLN A 676 1.18 -27.06 2.06
C GLN A 676 1.44 -25.75 1.32
N HIS A 677 2.60 -25.63 0.68
CA HIS A 677 2.91 -24.55 -0.23
C HIS A 677 2.81 -25.03 -1.68
N GLN A 678 2.00 -24.34 -2.48
CA GLN A 678 1.75 -24.67 -3.89
C GLN A 678 2.22 -23.54 -4.80
N GLN A 679 3.17 -23.85 -5.67
CA GLN A 679 3.72 -22.95 -6.68
C GLN A 679 4.09 -23.76 -7.93
N SER A 680 5.38 -23.83 -8.29
CA SER A 680 5.90 -24.75 -9.29
C SER A 680 6.14 -26.13 -8.65
N PRO A 681 6.18 -27.23 -9.42
CA PRO A 681 6.53 -28.54 -8.86
C PRO A 681 7.88 -28.55 -8.12
N ALA A 682 8.84 -27.72 -8.55
CA ALA A 682 10.16 -27.61 -7.93
C ALA A 682 10.12 -26.90 -6.57
N ASP A 683 9.34 -25.83 -6.45
CA ASP A 683 9.30 -24.95 -5.28
C ASP A 683 8.19 -25.30 -4.29
N SER A 684 7.28 -26.21 -4.65
CA SER A 684 6.17 -26.64 -3.79
C SER A 684 6.66 -27.59 -2.70
N PHE A 685 6.05 -27.51 -1.52
CA PHE A 685 6.32 -28.43 -0.42
C PHE A 685 5.10 -28.76 0.42
N GLN A 686 5.14 -29.90 1.09
CA GLN A 686 4.23 -30.27 2.17
C GLN A 686 5.06 -30.52 3.42
N LEU A 687 4.80 -29.75 4.47
CA LEU A 687 5.51 -29.79 5.73
C LEU A 687 4.54 -30.17 6.85
N ARG A 688 4.90 -31.13 7.70
CA ARG A 688 4.08 -31.49 8.87
C ARG A 688 4.78 -31.11 10.17
N MET A 689 4.05 -30.36 10.99
CA MET A 689 4.44 -30.02 12.35
C MET A 689 3.87 -31.02 13.34
N GLY A 690 4.71 -31.46 14.26
CA GLY A 690 4.34 -32.39 15.32
C GLY A 690 3.85 -31.67 16.57
N LYS A 691 3.11 -32.36 17.43
CA LYS A 691 2.61 -31.84 18.72
C LYS A 691 3.71 -31.27 19.62
N GLY A 692 4.96 -31.71 19.46
CA GLY A 692 6.11 -31.17 20.18
C GLY A 692 6.66 -29.87 19.61
N GLY A 693 6.19 -29.36 18.47
CA GLY A 693 6.75 -28.16 17.83
C GLY A 693 7.95 -28.44 16.90
N GLN A 694 8.21 -29.71 16.58
CA GLN A 694 9.21 -30.14 15.60
C GLN A 694 8.61 -30.29 14.20
N ILE A 695 9.42 -30.05 13.16
CA ILE A 695 9.09 -30.48 11.80
C ILE A 695 9.50 -31.95 11.68
N TYR A 696 8.53 -32.85 11.52
CA TYR A 696 8.80 -34.29 11.46
C TYR A 696 8.65 -34.91 10.07
N SER A 697 8.07 -34.16 9.12
CA SER A 697 7.96 -34.52 7.71
C SER A 697 8.06 -33.26 6.85
N LEU A 698 8.80 -33.35 5.75
CA LEU A 698 8.93 -32.31 4.74
C LEU A 698 9.13 -32.99 3.40
N ARG A 699 8.15 -32.80 2.52
CA ARG A 699 8.11 -33.37 1.18
C ARG A 699 8.19 -32.27 0.14
N GLY A 700 9.12 -32.41 -0.79
CA GLY A 700 9.21 -31.57 -2.00
C GLY A 700 9.24 -32.45 -3.25
N SER A 701 9.71 -31.89 -4.36
CA SER A 701 10.02 -32.66 -5.58
C SER A 701 11.02 -33.81 -5.34
N PHE A 702 11.83 -33.72 -4.29
CA PHE A 702 12.77 -34.76 -3.86
C PHE A 702 12.11 -35.94 -3.08
N GLY A 703 10.80 -35.92 -2.85
CA GLY A 703 10.12 -36.89 -1.96
C GLY A 703 10.22 -36.50 -0.49
N GLU A 704 10.18 -37.47 0.43
CA GLU A 704 10.28 -37.22 1.88
C GLU A 704 11.74 -37.00 2.30
N SER A 705 12.03 -35.86 2.92
CA SER A 705 13.37 -35.56 3.43
C SER A 705 13.63 -36.09 4.84
N LEU A 706 12.62 -36.44 5.63
CA LEU A 706 12.82 -36.86 7.03
C LEU A 706 12.39 -38.32 7.26
N PRO A 707 13.25 -39.17 7.86
CA PRO A 707 12.85 -40.47 8.35
C PRO A 707 12.37 -40.38 9.81
N PRO A 708 11.49 -41.30 10.25
CA PRO A 708 11.23 -41.44 11.67
C PRO A 708 12.49 -42.02 12.34
N SER A 709 12.71 -41.68 13.60
CA SER A 709 13.88 -42.19 14.33
C SER A 709 13.90 -43.72 14.40
N TRP A 710 14.84 -44.36 13.69
CA TRP A 710 14.97 -45.81 13.71
C TRP A 710 15.85 -46.29 14.87
N ARG A 711 15.35 -47.29 15.61
CA ARG A 711 16.07 -48.01 16.67
C ARG A 711 15.88 -49.52 16.49
N LYS A 712 16.93 -50.30 16.79
CA LYS A 712 16.88 -51.77 16.76
C LYS A 712 15.71 -52.29 17.62
N PRO A 713 14.99 -53.34 17.19
CA PRO A 713 14.00 -54.01 18.03
C PRO A 713 14.56 -54.35 19.42
N GLY A 714 13.83 -54.00 20.49
CA GLY A 714 14.28 -54.18 21.88
C GLY A 714 14.96 -52.96 22.53
N GLY A 715 15.27 -51.89 21.78
CA GLY A 715 15.72 -50.59 22.31
C GLY A 715 14.55 -49.66 22.69
N LYS A 716 14.85 -48.45 23.19
CA LYS A 716 13.84 -47.40 23.47
C LYS A 716 13.18 -46.92 22.16
N LEU A 717 11.86 -46.77 22.15
CA LEU A 717 11.12 -46.13 21.04
C LEU A 717 11.33 -44.61 21.09
N SER A 718 11.53 -43.97 19.94
CA SER A 718 11.75 -42.52 19.87
C SER A 718 11.26 -41.87 18.57
N PRO A 719 10.06 -42.22 18.06
CA PRO A 719 9.63 -41.77 16.74
C PRO A 719 9.50 -40.24 16.70
N TRP A 720 10.10 -39.64 15.66
CA TRP A 720 10.06 -38.20 15.38
C TRP A 720 10.60 -37.30 16.51
N ASN A 721 11.73 -37.70 17.12
CA ASN A 721 12.43 -36.91 18.14
C ASN A 721 13.87 -36.54 17.76
N ASP A 722 14.70 -37.46 17.25
CA ASP A 722 16.12 -37.17 16.95
C ASP A 722 16.35 -36.81 15.48
N GLU A 723 15.57 -37.43 14.59
CA GLU A 723 15.61 -37.29 13.13
C GLU A 723 14.55 -36.30 12.63
N VAL A 724 14.53 -35.09 13.21
CA VAL A 724 13.55 -34.02 12.96
C VAL A 724 14.24 -32.67 12.98
N TRP A 725 13.63 -31.62 12.43
CA TRP A 725 14.10 -30.25 12.65
C TRP A 725 13.56 -29.71 13.97
N GLN A 726 14.46 -29.38 14.90
CA GLN A 726 14.12 -28.92 16.25
C GLN A 726 15.19 -28.03 16.87
N PHE A 727 14.90 -27.55 18.08
CA PHE A 727 15.84 -26.87 18.97
C PHE A 727 16.14 -27.77 20.18
N VAL A 728 17.42 -27.99 20.49
CA VAL A 728 17.87 -28.71 21.70
C VAL A 728 18.75 -27.81 22.54
N ALA A 729 18.54 -27.79 23.85
CA ALA A 729 19.35 -27.02 24.78
C ALA A 729 20.01 -27.94 25.82
N VAL A 730 21.32 -27.82 26.00
CA VAL A 730 22.11 -28.63 26.93
C VAL A 730 22.66 -27.75 28.06
N CYS A 731 22.45 -28.17 29.30
CA CYS A 731 23.08 -27.56 30.46
C CYS A 731 24.45 -28.22 30.68
N THR A 732 25.52 -27.70 30.06
CA THR A 732 26.83 -28.39 30.09
C THR A 732 27.41 -28.51 31.49
N GLN A 733 27.01 -27.64 32.42
CA GLN A 733 27.41 -27.72 33.82
C GLN A 733 26.92 -29.00 34.50
N TYR A 734 25.71 -29.45 34.17
CA TYR A 734 25.01 -30.56 34.84
C TYR A 734 24.66 -31.73 33.91
N ASN A 735 25.10 -31.69 32.64
CA ASN A 735 24.94 -32.77 31.71
C ASN A 735 25.97 -33.89 31.98
N GLY A 736 25.56 -34.86 32.79
CA GLY A 736 26.40 -35.95 33.30
C GLY A 736 27.11 -35.58 34.61
N ILE A 737 27.21 -36.54 35.52
CA ILE A 737 28.08 -36.45 36.69
C ILE A 737 29.53 -36.55 36.21
N LYS A 738 30.27 -35.45 36.38
CA LYS A 738 31.65 -35.31 35.87
C LYS A 738 32.59 -36.22 36.66
N THR A 739 33.23 -37.16 35.97
CA THR A 739 34.37 -37.89 36.55
C THR A 739 35.53 -36.91 36.70
N LEU A 740 36.03 -36.73 37.92
CA LEU A 740 37.24 -35.96 38.17
C LEU A 740 38.40 -36.68 37.45
N ARG A 741 39.06 -36.03 36.47
CA ARG A 741 40.23 -36.61 35.81
C ARG A 741 41.30 -36.87 36.87
N ALA A 742 41.91 -38.05 36.81
CA ALA A 742 43.03 -38.43 37.66
C ALA A 742 44.24 -37.48 37.44
N ASN A 743 44.27 -36.36 38.16
CA ASN A 743 45.51 -35.67 38.44
C ASN A 743 46.24 -36.45 39.54
N ARG A 744 47.58 -36.49 39.50
CA ARG A 744 48.47 -37.23 40.44
C ARG A 744 48.32 -36.87 41.94
N ARG A 745 47.31 -36.09 42.33
CA ARG A 745 47.03 -35.60 43.69
C ARG A 745 45.64 -35.96 44.24
N GLN A 746 44.80 -36.69 43.50
CA GLN A 746 43.48 -37.14 43.97
C GLN A 746 43.49 -38.62 44.37
N SER A 747 42.68 -38.98 45.38
CA SER A 747 42.63 -40.33 45.93
C SER A 747 41.80 -41.25 45.03
N GLU A 748 42.16 -42.54 44.93
CA GLU A 748 41.35 -43.57 44.24
C GLU A 748 39.92 -43.67 44.82
N GLN A 749 39.72 -43.21 46.06
CA GLN A 749 38.47 -43.22 46.79
C GLN A 749 37.42 -42.22 46.22
N ASP A 750 37.87 -41.06 45.73
CA ASP A 750 36.96 -40.06 45.14
C ASP A 750 36.37 -40.53 43.79
N SER A 751 37.15 -41.29 43.01
CA SER A 751 36.70 -41.86 41.74
C SER A 751 35.73 -43.03 41.93
N SER A 752 35.91 -43.84 42.97
CA SER A 752 35.02 -44.97 43.27
C SER A 752 33.68 -44.51 43.84
N GLN A 753 33.63 -43.40 44.60
CA GLN A 753 32.39 -42.79 45.06
C GLN A 753 31.53 -42.23 43.91
N VAL A 754 32.15 -41.52 42.95
CA VAL A 754 31.42 -41.03 41.76
C VAL A 754 30.87 -42.20 40.94
N GLU A 755 31.64 -43.29 40.80
CA GLU A 755 31.17 -44.50 40.10
C GLU A 755 30.03 -45.20 40.85
N ALA A 756 30.09 -45.25 42.20
CA ALA A 756 29.01 -45.79 43.01
C ALA A 756 27.70 -45.00 42.83
N VAL A 757 27.76 -43.67 42.78
CA VAL A 757 26.60 -42.81 42.49
C VAL A 757 26.04 -43.11 41.09
N LYS A 758 26.90 -43.25 40.07
CA LYS A 758 26.46 -43.61 38.71
C LYS A 758 25.81 -45.00 38.66
N ASN A 759 26.36 -45.97 39.38
CA ASN A 759 25.79 -47.31 39.49
C ASN A 759 24.42 -47.29 40.17
N GLN A 760 24.28 -46.54 41.27
CA GLN A 760 23.00 -46.35 41.96
C GLN A 760 21.92 -45.75 41.03
N LEU A 761 22.27 -44.75 40.23
CA LEU A 761 21.34 -44.19 39.24
C LEU A 761 20.97 -45.21 38.16
N SER A 762 21.95 -45.98 37.67
CA SER A 762 21.75 -47.04 36.68
C SER A 762 20.82 -48.15 37.19
N GLU A 763 20.99 -48.61 38.44
CA GLU A 763 20.13 -49.60 39.10
C GLU A 763 18.68 -49.13 39.21
N LEU A 764 18.47 -47.83 39.44
CA LEU A 764 17.15 -47.20 39.46
C LEU A 764 16.61 -46.87 38.05
N GLY A 765 17.41 -47.08 37.01
CA GLY A 765 17.09 -46.74 35.62
C GLY A 765 16.98 -45.23 35.37
N LEU A 766 17.63 -44.41 36.18
CA LEU A 766 17.66 -42.95 36.07
C LEU A 766 18.87 -42.48 35.26
N SER A 767 18.66 -41.44 34.44
CA SER A 767 19.72 -40.78 33.68
C SER A 767 20.16 -39.45 34.29
N ASP A 768 21.47 -39.21 34.26
CA ASP A 768 22.15 -37.98 34.70
C ASP A 768 22.55 -37.05 33.53
N THR A 769 22.10 -37.33 32.31
CA THR A 769 22.25 -36.39 31.19
C THR A 769 21.18 -35.30 31.26
N PHE A 770 21.58 -34.05 31.03
CA PHE A 770 20.75 -32.86 31.16
C PHE A 770 20.74 -32.04 29.87
N PHE A 771 19.90 -32.47 28.96
CA PHE A 771 19.50 -31.70 27.80
C PHE A 771 17.98 -31.73 27.68
N VAL A 772 17.44 -30.70 27.05
CA VAL A 772 16.00 -30.51 26.89
C VAL A 772 15.70 -30.48 25.39
N HIS A 773 14.75 -31.31 24.99
CA HIS A 773 14.21 -31.36 23.63
C HIS A 773 13.04 -30.38 23.47
N ASN A 774 12.93 -29.80 22.27
CA ASN A 774 11.68 -29.22 21.79
C ASN A 774 10.72 -30.33 21.31
N SER A 775 11.19 -31.42 20.68
CA SER A 775 10.31 -32.47 20.13
C SER A 775 9.59 -33.37 21.15
N GLY A 776 10.32 -34.06 22.01
CA GLY A 776 9.76 -35.14 22.83
C GLY A 776 10.80 -36.04 23.47
N ALA A 777 10.40 -37.25 23.85
CA ALA A 777 11.16 -38.10 24.75
C ALA A 777 11.35 -39.55 24.28
N TYR A 778 12.41 -40.20 24.78
CA TYR A 778 12.74 -41.60 24.57
C TYR A 778 11.90 -42.50 25.46
N ILE A 779 11.07 -43.36 24.86
CA ILE A 779 10.15 -44.26 25.56
C ILE A 779 10.81 -45.62 25.79
N PRO A 780 11.11 -46.02 27.03
CA PRO A 780 11.55 -47.38 27.35
C PRO A 780 10.46 -48.41 27.04
N ASN A 781 10.84 -49.61 26.61
CA ASN A 781 9.89 -50.70 26.34
C ASN A 781 9.04 -51.13 27.56
N SER A 782 9.47 -50.77 28.77
CA SER A 782 8.76 -51.04 30.03
C SER A 782 7.78 -49.92 30.43
N SER A 783 7.62 -48.87 29.63
CA SER A 783 6.72 -47.75 29.92
C SER A 783 5.26 -48.07 29.61
N GLU A 784 4.34 -47.42 30.33
CA GLU A 784 2.91 -47.39 29.99
C GLU A 784 2.61 -46.48 28.79
N LEU A 785 3.53 -45.56 28.47
CA LEU A 785 3.42 -44.65 27.33
C LEU A 785 3.87 -45.36 26.05
N LYS A 786 3.20 -45.06 24.93
CA LYS A 786 3.66 -45.45 23.58
C LYS A 786 4.48 -44.35 22.91
N SER A 787 4.20 -43.09 23.24
CA SER A 787 4.90 -41.88 22.80
C SER A 787 4.74 -40.78 23.86
N LEU A 788 5.66 -39.83 23.88
CA LEU A 788 5.58 -38.61 24.69
C LEU A 788 6.28 -37.48 23.95
N TYR A 789 5.49 -36.57 23.39
CA TYR A 789 5.98 -35.31 22.81
C TYR A 789 5.99 -34.21 23.86
N CYS A 790 6.81 -33.18 23.65
CA CYS A 790 6.81 -32.01 24.52
C CYS A 790 5.39 -31.42 24.58
N PRO A 791 4.77 -31.29 25.77
CA PRO A 791 3.36 -30.94 25.84
C PRO A 791 3.07 -29.61 25.16
N LEU A 792 2.08 -29.63 24.25
CA LEU A 792 1.57 -28.46 23.55
C LEU A 792 0.70 -27.65 24.51
N LEU A 793 1.10 -26.42 24.77
CA LEU A 793 0.45 -25.54 25.75
C LEU A 793 -0.39 -24.44 25.12
N ALA A 794 -0.07 -24.07 23.87
CA ALA A 794 -0.85 -23.21 23.00
C ALA A 794 -0.34 -23.38 21.56
N TYR A 795 -1.21 -23.17 20.57
CA TYR A 795 -0.81 -23.02 19.17
C TYR A 795 -1.81 -22.15 18.42
N GLU A 796 -1.35 -21.54 17.34
CA GLU A 796 -2.21 -20.84 16.39
C GLU A 796 -1.71 -21.06 14.97
N ILE A 797 -2.65 -20.97 14.03
CA ILE A 797 -2.37 -20.83 12.61
C ILE A 797 -2.74 -19.39 12.26
N ASP A 798 -1.78 -18.66 11.72
CA ASP A 798 -1.90 -17.30 11.23
C ASP A 798 -1.85 -17.38 9.71
N GLU A 799 -3.02 -17.50 9.07
CA GLU A 799 -3.14 -17.71 7.63
C GLU A 799 -2.60 -16.51 6.85
N ASP A 800 -2.82 -15.30 7.35
CA ASP A 800 -2.33 -14.05 6.75
C ASP A 800 -0.81 -13.96 6.80
N ALA A 801 -0.20 -14.35 7.93
CA ALA A 801 1.24 -14.45 8.04
C ALA A 801 1.82 -15.71 7.37
N ARG A 802 0.99 -16.62 6.85
CA ARG A 802 1.37 -17.96 6.35
C ARG A 802 2.21 -18.72 7.38
N ALA A 803 1.85 -18.62 8.65
CA ALA A 803 2.63 -19.12 9.77
C ALA A 803 1.84 -20.04 10.69
N ILE A 804 2.55 -20.99 11.30
CA ILE A 804 2.10 -21.67 12.52
C ILE A 804 3.02 -21.28 13.67
N ARG A 805 2.43 -20.99 14.83
CA ARG A 805 3.14 -20.75 16.08
C ARG A 805 2.70 -21.76 17.12
N MET A 806 3.66 -22.30 17.88
CA MET A 806 3.44 -23.32 18.92
C MET A 806 4.21 -22.95 20.17
N LEU A 807 3.62 -23.21 21.33
CA LEU A 807 4.26 -23.13 22.64
C LEU A 807 4.28 -24.50 23.29
N ASN A 808 5.47 -24.99 23.60
CA ASN A 808 5.71 -26.29 24.18
C ASN A 808 6.49 -26.17 25.49
N TRP A 809 6.17 -27.02 26.47
CA TRP A 809 7.10 -27.27 27.58
C TRP A 809 8.14 -28.30 27.16
N GLY A 810 9.40 -27.89 27.14
CA GLY A 810 10.50 -28.76 26.75
C GLY A 810 10.69 -29.90 27.74
N LEU A 811 11.06 -31.09 27.26
CA LEU A 811 11.26 -32.28 28.11
C LEU A 811 12.73 -32.68 28.20
N VAL A 812 13.13 -33.15 29.38
CA VAL A 812 14.34 -33.98 29.51
C VAL A 812 14.00 -35.35 28.93
N PRO A 813 14.60 -35.77 27.79
CA PRO A 813 14.04 -36.81 26.95
C PRO A 813 14.19 -38.23 27.53
N GLN A 814 14.98 -38.43 28.59
CA GLN A 814 15.18 -39.76 29.18
C GLN A 814 13.97 -40.26 29.98
N ILE A 815 13.00 -39.40 30.30
CA ILE A 815 11.75 -39.57 31.09
C ILE A 815 11.88 -40.17 32.50
N ARG A 816 12.94 -40.93 32.75
CA ARG A 816 13.47 -41.30 34.07
C ARG A 816 14.78 -40.55 34.28
N SER A 817 14.72 -39.45 35.02
CA SER A 817 15.87 -38.55 35.17
C SER A 817 15.95 -37.94 36.57
N VAL A 818 17.16 -37.53 36.94
CA VAL A 818 17.41 -36.69 38.12
C VAL A 818 17.25 -35.19 37.83
N HIS A 819 17.08 -34.83 36.56
CA HIS A 819 16.93 -33.44 36.12
C HIS A 819 15.47 -33.07 35.85
N ARG A 820 15.21 -31.77 35.93
CA ARG A 820 13.93 -31.15 35.59
C ARG A 820 14.13 -30.13 34.49
N SER A 821 13.22 -30.07 33.52
CA SER A 821 13.25 -29.05 32.46
C SER A 821 12.65 -27.73 32.93
N PRO A 822 13.41 -26.62 32.87
CA PRO A 822 12.92 -25.27 33.12
C PRO A 822 12.79 -24.47 31.82
N LEU A 823 12.57 -25.11 30.66
CA LEU A 823 12.51 -24.41 29.37
C LEU A 823 11.11 -24.44 28.76
N LEU A 824 10.69 -23.27 28.27
CA LEU A 824 9.57 -23.13 27.35
C LEU A 824 10.11 -22.83 25.95
N TYR A 825 9.60 -23.56 24.97
CA TYR A 825 9.90 -23.36 23.56
C TYR A 825 8.69 -22.75 22.87
N TYR A 826 8.91 -21.60 22.25
CA TYR A 826 8.01 -21.00 21.29
C TYR A 826 8.60 -21.24 19.91
N THR A 827 7.85 -21.86 19.01
CA THR A 827 8.30 -22.18 17.66
C THR A 827 7.38 -21.53 16.64
N GLN A 828 7.92 -20.77 15.70
CA GLN A 828 7.21 -20.24 14.55
C GLN A 828 7.81 -20.84 13.28
N ILE A 829 6.97 -21.49 12.48
CA ILE A 829 7.30 -21.91 11.12
C ILE A 829 6.45 -21.09 10.16
N ARG A 830 7.10 -20.44 9.20
CA ARG A 830 6.44 -19.55 8.25
C ARG A 830 6.86 -19.89 6.83
N ASP A 831 5.87 -19.97 5.94
CA ASP A 831 6.09 -20.04 4.51
C ASP A 831 6.33 -18.63 3.96
N ALA A 832 7.54 -18.37 3.48
CA ALA A 832 7.95 -17.08 2.94
C ALA A 832 7.80 -16.97 1.41
N GLY A 833 7.21 -17.98 0.76
CA GLY A 833 7.11 -18.09 -0.70
C GLY A 833 8.40 -18.61 -1.35
N ASP A 834 8.33 -18.94 -2.64
CA ASP A 834 9.48 -19.39 -3.43
C ASP A 834 10.25 -20.56 -2.78
N GLY A 835 9.52 -21.49 -2.16
CA GLY A 835 10.09 -22.66 -1.48
C GLY A 835 10.87 -22.34 -0.20
N VAL A 836 10.81 -21.11 0.31
CA VAL A 836 11.53 -20.69 1.53
C VAL A 836 10.66 -20.92 2.77
N ILE A 837 11.21 -21.66 3.73
CA ILE A 837 10.60 -21.92 5.04
C ILE A 837 11.44 -21.21 6.10
N GLU A 838 10.86 -20.22 6.77
CA GLU A 838 11.47 -19.54 7.91
C GLU A 838 11.17 -20.32 9.21
N MET A 839 12.21 -20.59 9.99
CA MET A 839 12.12 -21.24 11.30
C MET A 839 12.62 -20.28 12.37
N THR A 840 11.75 -19.87 13.30
CA THR A 840 12.13 -19.00 14.42
C THR A 840 11.78 -19.68 15.74
N TRP A 841 12.74 -19.77 16.66
CA TRP A 841 12.54 -20.22 18.03
C TRP A 841 12.70 -19.07 19.01
N VAL A 842 11.83 -19.00 20.00
CA VAL A 842 11.99 -18.19 21.21
C VAL A 842 12.05 -19.15 22.40
N VAL A 843 13.06 -19.02 23.25
CA VAL A 843 13.32 -19.97 24.36
C VAL A 843 13.46 -19.21 25.66
N HIS A 844 12.62 -19.56 26.64
CA HIS A 844 12.61 -18.94 27.96
C HIS A 844 13.06 -19.92 29.04
N ASN A 845 14.02 -19.53 29.88
CA ASN A 845 14.49 -20.32 31.01
C ASN A 845 13.89 -19.81 32.33
N PHE A 846 12.95 -20.57 32.91
CA PHE A 846 12.26 -20.20 34.15
C PHE A 846 12.86 -20.88 35.39
N SER A 847 14.13 -21.31 35.34
CA SER A 847 14.81 -21.92 36.49
C SER A 847 14.86 -20.97 37.68
N GLN A 848 14.65 -21.50 38.88
CA GLN A 848 14.83 -20.78 40.16
C GLN A 848 16.29 -20.80 40.64
N ARG A 849 17.13 -21.62 40.01
CA ARG A 849 18.56 -21.76 40.32
C ARG A 849 19.37 -21.02 39.27
N GLU A 850 20.14 -20.03 39.70
CA GLU A 850 20.98 -19.16 38.86
C GLU A 850 22.06 -19.91 38.07
N ASP A 851 22.51 -21.07 38.58
CA ASP A 851 23.56 -21.90 38.00
C ASP A 851 23.05 -22.92 36.95
N VAL A 852 21.74 -22.96 36.68
CA VAL A 852 21.16 -23.79 35.62
C VAL A 852 21.10 -22.98 34.32
N VAL A 853 22.26 -22.89 33.66
CA VAL A 853 22.44 -22.19 32.39
C VAL A 853 22.51 -23.21 31.25
N PHE A 854 21.80 -22.94 30.16
CA PHE A 854 21.90 -23.71 28.92
C PHE A 854 22.80 -22.97 27.95
N ASP A 855 23.98 -23.52 27.66
CA ASP A 855 25.07 -22.86 26.94
C ASP A 855 25.65 -23.68 25.78
N HIS A 856 25.06 -24.85 25.54
CA HIS A 856 25.28 -25.62 24.33
C HIS A 856 23.93 -25.89 23.71
N LEU A 857 23.64 -25.18 22.63
CA LEU A 857 22.37 -25.23 21.92
C LEU A 857 22.62 -25.90 20.58
N ASN A 858 21.66 -26.67 20.10
CA ASN A 858 21.66 -27.23 18.76
C ASN A 858 20.39 -26.74 18.05
N ALA A 859 20.55 -25.77 17.16
CA ALA A 859 19.45 -25.00 16.60
C ALA A 859 19.80 -24.41 15.21
N PRO A 860 19.18 -24.91 14.13
CA PRO A 860 18.39 -26.14 14.10
C PRO A 860 19.28 -27.39 14.25
N TRP A 861 18.78 -28.41 14.95
CA TRP A 861 19.22 -29.79 14.85
C TRP A 861 18.28 -30.50 13.87
N GLY A 862 18.80 -31.10 12.81
CA GLY A 862 18.02 -31.89 11.85
C GLY A 862 18.88 -32.52 10.77
N GLY A 863 18.44 -32.55 9.52
CA GLY A 863 19.09 -33.36 8.49
C GLY A 863 18.16 -33.90 7.41
N THR A 864 18.70 -34.80 6.59
CA THR A 864 18.04 -35.31 5.38
C THR A 864 18.17 -36.82 5.22
N ARG A 865 17.15 -37.43 4.62
CA ARG A 865 17.09 -38.84 4.26
C ARG A 865 17.99 -39.09 3.04
N ILE A 866 18.96 -39.99 3.21
CA ILE A 866 19.99 -40.25 2.18
C ILE A 866 19.36 -40.89 0.93
N SER A 867 18.33 -41.74 1.09
CA SER A 867 17.61 -42.31 -0.08
C SER A 867 16.85 -41.27 -0.91
N SER A 868 16.55 -40.09 -0.36
CA SER A 868 15.87 -39.01 -1.08
C SER A 868 16.83 -37.94 -1.57
N LEU A 869 17.86 -37.62 -0.78
CA LEU A 869 18.85 -36.57 -1.02
C LEU A 869 20.26 -37.11 -0.71
N PRO A 870 20.85 -37.92 -1.62
CA PRO A 870 22.11 -38.64 -1.38
C PRO A 870 23.37 -37.78 -1.42
N LEU A 871 23.34 -36.64 -2.13
CA LEU A 871 24.47 -35.71 -2.26
C LEU A 871 24.33 -34.58 -1.26
N ARG A 872 25.45 -34.16 -0.66
CA ARG A 872 25.46 -33.15 0.40
C ARG A 872 26.72 -32.32 0.40
N TYR A 873 26.53 -31.01 0.45
CA TYR A 873 27.59 -30.01 0.33
C TYR A 873 27.44 -28.92 1.39
N VAL A 874 28.57 -28.32 1.75
CA VAL A 874 28.62 -27.06 2.51
C VAL A 874 29.28 -26.01 1.62
N ALA A 875 28.71 -24.82 1.57
CA ALA A 875 29.28 -23.75 0.76
C ALA A 875 30.49 -23.12 1.45
N SER A 876 31.60 -22.96 0.72
CA SER A 876 32.77 -22.20 1.16
C SER A 876 32.49 -20.69 1.14
N PRO A 877 33.27 -19.85 1.85
CA PRO A 877 33.13 -18.39 1.77
C PRO A 877 33.20 -17.83 0.34
N GLU A 878 33.89 -18.51 -0.57
CA GLU A 878 34.04 -18.18 -1.99
C GLU A 878 32.87 -18.70 -2.86
N GLY A 879 31.95 -19.47 -2.27
CA GLY A 879 30.77 -20.05 -2.94
C GLY A 879 30.98 -21.44 -3.53
N GLU A 880 32.11 -22.09 -3.28
CA GLU A 880 32.37 -23.46 -3.76
C GLU A 880 31.60 -24.49 -2.92
N LEU A 881 31.07 -25.54 -3.55
CA LEU A 881 30.41 -26.64 -2.85
C LEU A 881 31.44 -27.66 -2.36
N LEU A 882 31.63 -27.73 -1.04
CA LEU A 882 32.56 -28.63 -0.39
C LEU A 882 31.84 -29.91 0.08
N GLU A 883 32.38 -31.06 -0.31
CA GLU A 883 31.95 -32.35 0.26
C GLU A 883 32.43 -32.51 1.69
N ARG A 884 31.70 -33.30 2.49
CA ARG A 884 31.97 -33.52 3.93
C ARG A 884 33.42 -33.89 4.25
N GLU A 885 34.09 -34.67 3.38
CA GLU A 885 35.44 -35.17 3.61
C GLU A 885 36.50 -34.09 3.32
N GLY A 886 37.32 -33.73 4.32
CA GLY A 886 38.52 -32.90 4.13
C GLY A 886 38.47 -31.48 4.70
N PHE A 887 37.28 -30.89 4.96
CA PHE A 887 37.18 -29.55 5.58
C PHE A 887 36.63 -29.56 7.01
N LEU A 888 35.93 -30.62 7.42
CA LEU A 888 35.52 -30.79 8.82
C LEU A 888 36.71 -31.23 9.67
N SER A 889 36.78 -30.72 10.92
CA SER A 889 37.74 -31.22 11.92
C SER A 889 37.56 -32.71 12.23
N GLU A 890 38.51 -33.30 12.96
CA GLU A 890 38.41 -34.71 13.44
C GLU A 890 37.14 -35.01 14.25
N HIS A 891 36.46 -33.98 14.76
CA HIS A 891 35.21 -34.09 15.51
C HIS A 891 33.96 -33.80 14.66
N GLY A 892 34.12 -33.62 13.34
CA GLY A 892 33.02 -33.37 12.40
C GLY A 892 32.46 -31.95 12.45
N THR A 893 33.20 -30.99 13.00
CA THR A 893 32.76 -29.59 13.15
C THR A 893 33.62 -28.61 12.36
N VAL A 894 33.06 -27.47 11.97
CA VAL A 894 33.75 -26.29 11.43
C VAL A 894 33.14 -25.01 12.01
N ASN A 895 33.90 -23.92 12.05
CA ASN A 895 33.36 -22.61 12.42
C ASN A 895 32.38 -22.14 11.33
N VAL A 896 31.19 -21.65 11.71
CA VAL A 896 30.21 -21.16 10.71
C VAL A 896 30.78 -20.04 9.84
N ARG A 897 31.73 -19.26 10.37
CA ARG A 897 32.44 -18.18 9.64
C ARG A 897 33.47 -18.65 8.63
N GLU A 898 33.87 -19.92 8.70
CA GLU A 898 34.72 -20.58 7.69
C GLU A 898 33.85 -21.22 6.58
N THR A 899 32.55 -20.90 6.54
CA THR A 899 31.58 -21.31 5.51
C THR A 899 30.86 -20.10 4.94
N ALA A 900 30.06 -20.29 3.89
CA ALA A 900 29.17 -19.26 3.36
C ALA A 900 27.93 -18.99 4.24
N GLY A 901 27.70 -19.80 5.27
CA GLY A 901 26.51 -19.70 6.14
C GLY A 901 25.31 -20.52 5.68
N TRP A 902 25.50 -21.47 4.76
CA TRP A 902 24.46 -22.40 4.31
C TRP A 902 25.05 -23.72 3.79
N ASN A 903 24.22 -24.78 3.78
CA ASN A 903 24.52 -26.07 3.18
C ASN A 903 23.43 -26.48 2.17
N LEU A 904 23.67 -27.56 1.43
CA LEU A 904 22.76 -28.08 0.41
C LEU A 904 22.75 -29.60 0.41
N SER A 905 21.57 -30.21 0.34
CA SER A 905 21.39 -31.62 -0.01
C SER A 905 20.61 -31.72 -1.32
N CYS A 906 21.02 -32.58 -2.25
CA CYS A 906 20.38 -32.71 -3.57
C CYS A 906 20.35 -34.16 -4.09
N GLN A 907 19.45 -34.43 -5.04
CA GLN A 907 19.29 -35.74 -5.69
C GLN A 907 20.43 -36.12 -6.64
N SER A 908 20.93 -35.14 -7.38
CA SER A 908 22.02 -35.28 -8.35
C SER A 908 22.80 -33.97 -8.47
N ASP A 909 23.88 -33.97 -9.24
CA ASP A 909 24.70 -32.78 -9.42
C ASP A 909 24.17 -31.76 -10.43
N ALA A 910 23.10 -32.08 -11.16
CA ALA A 910 22.50 -31.19 -12.15
C ALA A 910 21.87 -29.95 -11.51
N ASP A 911 21.86 -28.82 -12.25
CA ASP A 911 21.33 -27.53 -11.78
C ASP A 911 19.83 -27.56 -11.46
N ASP A 912 19.08 -28.38 -12.19
CA ASP A 912 17.64 -28.63 -12.02
C ASP A 912 17.34 -29.75 -10.99
N SER A 913 18.36 -30.26 -10.30
CA SER A 913 18.16 -31.34 -9.32
C SER A 913 17.29 -30.87 -8.15
N PRO A 914 16.24 -31.62 -7.77
CA PRO A 914 15.53 -31.42 -6.51
C PRO A 914 16.48 -31.34 -5.32
N SER A 915 16.33 -30.31 -4.49
CA SER A 915 17.28 -29.94 -3.45
C SER A 915 16.60 -29.33 -2.22
N LEU A 916 17.27 -29.45 -1.08
CA LEU A 916 16.94 -28.81 0.19
C LEU A 916 18.19 -28.14 0.78
N ALA A 917 18.15 -26.83 0.99
CA ALA A 917 19.21 -26.09 1.65
C ALA A 917 18.84 -25.73 3.09
N LEU A 918 19.82 -25.73 4.01
CA LEU A 918 19.71 -25.11 5.33
C LEU A 918 20.57 -23.85 5.38
N VAL A 919 19.98 -22.73 5.80
CA VAL A 919 20.66 -21.43 5.95
C VAL A 919 20.80 -21.10 7.43
N TYR A 920 22.05 -20.96 7.88
CA TYR A 920 22.40 -20.85 9.29
C TYR A 920 23.30 -19.66 9.64
N GLY A 921 23.65 -18.82 8.66
CA GLY A 921 24.32 -17.56 8.90
C GLY A 921 25.78 -17.69 9.35
N ARG A 922 26.38 -16.56 9.75
CA ARG A 922 27.82 -16.46 10.05
C ARG A 922 28.12 -15.65 11.31
N ASP A 923 27.30 -15.81 12.35
CA ASP A 923 27.44 -15.09 13.62
C ASP A 923 27.48 -13.56 13.46
N LYS A 924 26.41 -12.99 12.91
CA LYS A 924 26.30 -11.56 12.56
C LYS A 924 26.57 -10.61 13.73
N HIS A 925 26.30 -11.02 14.96
CA HIS A 925 26.38 -10.16 16.16
C HIS A 925 27.53 -10.47 17.12
N LEU A 926 28.43 -11.40 16.78
CA LEU A 926 29.42 -11.92 17.74
C LEU A 926 30.30 -10.84 18.35
N GLU A 927 30.84 -9.92 17.55
CA GLU A 927 31.70 -8.84 18.03
C GLU A 927 30.99 -7.99 19.08
N ARG A 928 29.76 -7.56 18.78
CA ARG A 928 28.92 -6.75 19.67
C ARG A 928 28.59 -7.48 20.98
N GLU A 929 28.30 -8.78 20.89
CA GLU A 929 27.94 -9.58 22.08
C GLU A 929 29.17 -9.88 22.96
N LEU A 930 30.35 -10.05 22.37
CA LEU A 930 31.61 -10.17 23.11
C LEU A 930 31.98 -8.86 23.82
N GLU A 931 31.71 -7.71 23.20
CA GLU A 931 31.88 -6.39 23.81
C GLU A 931 30.94 -6.20 25.00
N ARG A 932 29.63 -6.48 24.84
CA ARG A 932 28.65 -6.48 25.94
C ARG A 932 29.10 -7.34 27.10
N LYS A 933 29.57 -8.56 26.81
CA LYS A 933 30.14 -9.47 27.81
C LYS A 933 31.34 -8.86 28.53
N ALA A 934 32.25 -8.18 27.82
CA ALA A 934 33.41 -7.54 28.42
C ALA A 934 33.02 -6.35 29.33
N ASN A 935 31.94 -5.65 28.98
CA ASN A 935 31.41 -4.51 29.75
C ASN A 935 30.52 -4.92 30.94
N GLY A 936 30.21 -6.20 31.10
CA GLY A 936 29.30 -6.68 32.13
C GLY A 936 27.81 -6.40 31.83
N GLU A 937 27.48 -6.08 30.58
CA GLU A 937 26.12 -5.90 30.11
C GLU A 937 25.43 -7.26 29.85
N ALA A 938 24.11 -7.27 29.66
CA ALA A 938 23.39 -8.48 29.26
C ALA A 938 23.79 -8.89 27.83
N TYR A 939 24.08 -10.18 27.64
CA TYR A 939 24.46 -10.76 26.36
C TYR A 939 23.91 -12.19 26.23
N CYS A 940 23.69 -12.61 24.98
CA CYS A 940 23.32 -13.98 24.63
C CYS A 940 24.50 -14.75 24.02
N GLN A 941 25.27 -14.19 23.10
CA GLN A 941 26.37 -14.91 22.44
C GLN A 941 27.71 -14.75 23.18
N PHE A 942 28.45 -15.84 23.35
CA PHE A 942 29.68 -15.82 24.16
C PHE A 942 30.93 -16.38 23.46
N LYS A 943 30.77 -16.95 22.26
CA LYS A 943 31.83 -17.52 21.41
C LYS A 943 31.30 -17.67 19.98
N HIS A 944 32.18 -17.95 19.01
CA HIS A 944 31.79 -18.37 17.66
C HIS A 944 30.98 -19.68 17.68
N SER A 945 29.97 -19.74 16.82
CA SER A 945 29.10 -20.89 16.58
C SER A 945 29.78 -21.91 15.68
N LEU A 946 29.31 -23.16 15.74
CA LEU A 946 29.87 -24.26 14.96
C LEU A 946 28.80 -24.87 14.06
N TYR A 947 29.19 -25.24 12.84
CA TYR A 947 28.45 -26.16 12.00
C TYR A 947 28.97 -27.58 12.25
N ARG A 948 28.07 -28.56 12.34
CA ARG A 948 28.44 -29.97 12.47
C ARG A 948 27.61 -30.83 11.54
N ASP A 949 28.27 -31.79 10.91
CA ASP A 949 27.67 -32.71 9.95
C ASP A 949 28.27 -34.10 10.07
N TRP A 950 27.41 -35.12 10.12
CA TRP A 950 27.86 -36.51 10.08
C TRP A 950 26.79 -37.45 9.53
N ARG A 951 27.26 -38.57 8.99
CA ARG A 951 26.40 -39.68 8.56
C ARG A 951 26.12 -40.61 9.73
N ALA A 952 24.85 -40.78 10.09
CA ALA A 952 24.49 -41.73 11.12
C ALA A 952 24.86 -43.16 10.67
N ASN A 953 25.53 -43.95 11.51
CA ASN A 953 25.97 -45.32 11.19
C ASN A 953 26.89 -45.46 9.96
N GLU A 954 27.70 -44.46 9.65
CA GLU A 954 28.60 -44.43 8.48
C GLU A 954 29.33 -45.76 8.16
N PRO A 955 29.90 -46.52 9.14
CA PRO A 955 30.57 -47.78 8.83
C PRO A 955 29.64 -48.82 8.17
N LEU A 956 28.36 -48.84 8.55
CA LEU A 956 27.39 -49.83 8.06
C LEU A 956 27.02 -49.60 6.59
N TYR A 957 27.05 -48.36 6.10
CA TYR A 957 26.85 -48.06 4.68
C TYR A 957 27.98 -48.63 3.81
N LYS A 958 29.20 -48.67 4.34
CA LYS A 958 30.39 -49.20 3.64
C LYS A 958 30.47 -50.73 3.73
N THR A 959 29.96 -51.35 4.81
CA THR A 959 30.13 -52.79 5.07
C THR A 959 28.87 -53.64 4.86
N GLU A 960 27.74 -53.27 5.48
CA GLU A 960 26.54 -54.11 5.63
C GLU A 960 25.38 -53.70 4.73
N TRP A 961 25.24 -52.40 4.43
CA TRP A 961 24.10 -51.81 3.71
C TRP A 961 24.52 -51.35 2.31
N LYS A 962 25.18 -52.21 1.54
CA LYS A 962 25.65 -51.90 0.18
C LYS A 962 24.51 -51.64 -0.81
N ASP A 963 23.31 -52.11 -0.47
CA ASP A 963 22.04 -51.95 -1.16
C ASP A 963 21.19 -50.80 -0.60
N TRP A 964 21.78 -49.87 0.18
CA TRP A 964 21.03 -48.81 0.87
C TRP A 964 20.07 -48.00 -0.02
N ALA A 965 20.40 -47.85 -1.32
CA ALA A 965 19.56 -47.16 -2.30
C ALA A 965 18.30 -47.94 -2.71
N THR A 966 18.28 -49.26 -2.53
CA THR A 966 17.15 -50.15 -2.89
C THR A 966 16.47 -50.77 -1.66
N ARG A 967 16.99 -50.53 -0.45
CA ARG A 967 16.37 -50.98 0.79
C ARG A 967 15.09 -50.21 1.09
N PRO A 968 14.07 -50.87 1.70
CA PRO A 968 12.87 -50.19 2.15
C PRO A 968 13.19 -49.04 3.11
N GLU A 969 12.54 -47.91 2.90
CA GLU A 969 12.75 -46.65 3.63
C GLU A 969 12.60 -46.75 5.16
N ASN A 970 11.85 -47.73 5.66
CA ASN A 970 11.56 -47.96 7.08
C ASN A 970 12.45 -49.03 7.75
N SER A 971 13.43 -49.59 7.02
CA SER A 971 14.18 -50.77 7.49
C SER A 971 15.49 -50.48 8.25
N PHE A 972 15.99 -49.24 8.26
CA PHE A 972 17.22 -48.82 8.94
C PHE A 972 17.29 -47.29 9.18
N ARG A 973 18.29 -46.80 9.93
CA ARG A 973 18.51 -45.36 10.14
C ARG A 973 19.16 -44.71 8.91
N ASN A 974 18.30 -44.26 7.99
CA ASN A 974 18.62 -43.65 6.71
C ASN A 974 18.66 -42.10 6.81
N TYR A 975 19.66 -41.55 7.49
CA TYR A 975 19.70 -40.11 7.81
C TYR A 975 21.11 -39.53 7.93
N ASP A 976 21.35 -38.40 7.27
CA ASP A 976 22.51 -37.54 7.49
C ASP A 976 22.12 -36.38 8.40
N VAL A 977 22.83 -36.22 9.52
CA VAL A 977 22.51 -35.19 10.53
C VAL A 977 23.26 -33.90 10.22
N CYS A 978 22.55 -32.78 10.27
CA CYS A 978 23.09 -31.42 10.31
C CYS A 978 22.72 -30.79 11.65
N GLU A 979 23.67 -30.16 12.32
CA GLU A 979 23.32 -29.24 13.41
C GLU A 979 24.16 -27.98 13.37
N ILE A 980 23.53 -26.89 13.77
CA ILE A 980 24.21 -25.66 14.12
C ILE A 980 24.28 -25.62 15.63
N ILE A 981 25.47 -25.35 16.14
CA ILE A 981 25.73 -25.24 17.57
C ILE A 981 25.93 -23.75 17.90
N PRO A 982 24.85 -22.94 17.95
CA PRO A 982 25.00 -21.54 18.25
C PRO A 982 25.47 -21.38 19.69
N LYS A 983 26.56 -20.63 19.88
CA LYS A 983 27.13 -20.39 21.22
C LYS A 983 26.42 -19.25 21.93
N LEU A 984 25.11 -19.42 22.08
CA LEU A 984 24.25 -18.57 22.88
C LEU A 984 24.04 -19.21 24.26
N ARG A 985 23.81 -18.38 25.26
CA ARG A 985 23.46 -18.80 26.62
C ARG A 985 22.03 -18.39 26.97
N ILE A 986 21.31 -19.30 27.61
CA ILE A 986 19.97 -19.06 28.15
C ILE A 986 20.08 -19.12 29.67
N VAL A 987 20.29 -17.97 30.29
CA VAL A 987 20.39 -17.88 31.75
C VAL A 987 19.00 -17.88 32.39
N PRO A 988 18.89 -18.30 33.66
CA PRO A 988 17.63 -18.22 34.41
C PRO A 988 17.00 -16.82 34.33
N GLY A 989 15.70 -16.76 34.07
CA GLY A 989 14.91 -15.54 33.89
C GLY A 989 15.02 -14.88 32.51
N SER A 990 15.95 -15.32 31.64
CA SER A 990 16.14 -14.71 30.32
C SER A 990 15.34 -15.41 29.21
N THR A 991 15.07 -14.66 28.15
CA THR A 991 14.46 -15.15 26.91
C THR A 991 15.39 -14.84 25.74
N ILE A 992 15.71 -15.83 24.93
CA ILE A 992 16.44 -15.65 23.67
C ILE A 992 15.54 -15.94 22.48
N TRP A 993 15.93 -15.46 21.31
CA TRP A 993 15.37 -15.90 20.03
C TRP A 993 16.46 -16.26 19.02
N PHE A 994 16.13 -17.14 18.07
CA PHE A 994 17.01 -17.58 16.99
C PHE A 994 16.21 -17.89 15.73
N ARG A 995 16.64 -17.35 14.58
CA ARG A 995 16.00 -17.53 13.26
C ARG A 995 16.94 -18.20 12.26
N SER A 996 16.42 -19.15 11.50
CA SER A 996 17.11 -19.87 10.41
C SER A 996 16.10 -20.18 9.28
N TYR A 997 16.57 -20.69 8.14
CA TYR A 997 15.72 -20.96 6.98
C TYR A 997 16.03 -22.33 6.35
N LEU A 998 15.01 -22.96 5.80
CA LEU A 998 15.14 -24.03 4.83
C LEU A 998 14.72 -23.53 3.44
N VAL A 999 15.32 -24.04 2.38
CA VAL A 999 14.95 -23.70 1.00
C VAL A 999 14.72 -24.96 0.20
N VAL A 1000 13.49 -25.16 -0.27
CA VAL A 1000 13.07 -26.20 -1.21
C VAL A 1000 13.14 -25.64 -2.63
N GLY A 1001 13.75 -26.39 -3.56
CA GLY A 1001 13.82 -25.97 -4.95
C GLY A 1001 14.76 -26.83 -5.79
N GLU A 1002 15.00 -26.40 -7.02
CA GLU A 1002 16.09 -26.91 -7.85
C GLU A 1002 17.45 -26.43 -7.33
N LYS A 1003 18.51 -27.22 -7.54
CA LYS A 1003 19.86 -26.99 -6.99
C LYS A 1003 20.35 -25.56 -7.20
N ALA A 1004 20.37 -25.07 -8.44
CA ALA A 1004 20.88 -23.74 -8.76
C ALA A 1004 20.05 -22.62 -8.10
N GLN A 1005 18.72 -22.75 -8.11
CA GLN A 1005 17.81 -21.76 -7.50
C GLN A 1005 17.91 -21.78 -5.97
N ALA A 1006 17.95 -22.96 -5.36
CA ALA A 1006 18.07 -23.14 -3.93
C ALA A 1006 19.40 -22.56 -3.41
N MET A 1007 20.51 -22.72 -4.14
CA MET A 1007 21.80 -22.10 -3.81
C MET A 1007 21.71 -20.57 -3.84
N GLN A 1008 21.15 -19.99 -4.90
CA GLN A 1008 21.00 -18.54 -5.02
C GLN A 1008 20.15 -17.95 -3.89
N ARG A 1009 19.01 -18.58 -3.59
CA ARG A 1009 18.12 -18.18 -2.50
C ARG A 1009 18.80 -18.35 -1.14
N ALA A 1010 19.43 -19.49 -0.88
CA ALA A 1010 20.17 -19.74 0.36
C ALA A 1010 21.24 -18.67 0.61
N GLN A 1011 22.02 -18.32 -0.40
CA GLN A 1011 23.02 -17.26 -0.33
C GLN A 1011 22.40 -15.90 0.02
N SER A 1012 21.25 -15.55 -0.56
CA SER A 1012 20.55 -14.30 -0.27
C SER A 1012 20.01 -14.22 1.16
N LEU A 1013 19.73 -15.37 1.78
CA LEU A 1013 19.12 -15.46 3.12
C LEU A 1013 20.13 -15.42 4.26
N VAL A 1014 21.44 -15.56 4.00
CA VAL A 1014 22.49 -15.64 5.02
C VAL A 1014 22.45 -14.46 5.99
N ASP A 1015 22.26 -13.25 5.49
CA ASP A 1015 22.26 -12.02 6.30
C ASP A 1015 20.93 -11.79 7.05
N HIS A 1016 19.92 -12.61 6.75
CA HIS A 1016 18.61 -12.62 7.41
C HIS A 1016 18.53 -13.66 8.55
N VAL A 1017 19.56 -14.49 8.73
CA VAL A 1017 19.72 -15.32 9.93
C VAL A 1017 20.12 -14.41 11.08
N ASP A 1018 19.40 -14.50 12.19
CA ASP A 1018 19.51 -13.53 13.27
C ASP A 1018 19.09 -14.14 14.64
N TYR A 1019 19.50 -13.53 15.73
CA TYR A 1019 19.29 -13.96 17.11
C TYR A 1019 19.50 -12.81 18.11
N GLY A 1020 18.97 -12.95 19.31
CA GLY A 1020 19.19 -11.98 20.37
C GLY A 1020 18.46 -12.28 21.67
N LEU A 1021 18.55 -11.34 22.60
CA LEU A 1021 17.74 -11.31 23.83
C LEU A 1021 16.38 -10.67 23.53
N LEU A 1022 15.34 -11.18 24.17
CA LEU A 1022 14.03 -10.53 24.26
C LEU A 1022 13.79 -10.08 25.69
N ASP A 1023 13.43 -8.81 25.84
CA ASP A 1023 12.99 -8.25 27.09
C ASP A 1023 11.52 -7.82 26.95
N PHE A 1024 10.69 -8.22 27.90
CA PHE A 1024 9.26 -7.93 27.90
C PHE A 1024 8.97 -6.99 29.06
N ASP A 1025 8.77 -5.72 28.73
CA ASP A 1025 8.39 -4.70 29.70
C ASP A 1025 7.05 -5.05 30.35
N ALA A 1026 7.04 -5.17 31.67
CA ALA A 1026 5.85 -5.48 32.45
C ALA A 1026 4.74 -4.44 32.26
N ASP A 1027 5.09 -3.16 32.08
CA ASP A 1027 4.08 -2.09 31.92
C ASP A 1027 3.39 -2.13 30.55
N GLN A 1028 4.02 -2.77 29.55
CA GLN A 1028 3.52 -2.86 28.17
C GLN A 1028 3.04 -4.28 27.80
N CYS A 1029 3.28 -5.26 28.67
CA CYS A 1029 2.95 -6.65 28.42
C CYS A 1029 1.43 -6.87 28.57
N PRO A 1030 0.75 -7.44 27.55
CA PRO A 1030 -0.67 -7.74 27.66
C PRO A 1030 -0.92 -8.77 28.77
N MET A 1031 -2.05 -8.63 29.45
CA MET A 1031 -2.48 -9.56 30.50
C MET A 1031 -3.53 -10.54 29.93
N THR A 1032 -3.41 -11.81 30.31
CA THR A 1032 -4.45 -12.83 30.13
C THR A 1032 -5.36 -12.83 31.35
N THR A 1033 -6.67 -12.80 31.12
CA THR A 1033 -7.68 -12.99 32.18
C THR A 1033 -8.10 -14.45 32.26
N VAL A 1034 -8.17 -14.99 33.49
CA VAL A 1034 -8.60 -16.37 33.77
C VAL A 1034 -9.65 -16.34 34.86
N VAL A 1035 -10.79 -16.99 34.62
CA VAL A 1035 -11.87 -17.12 35.60
C VAL A 1035 -11.88 -18.56 36.13
N ARG A 1036 -11.76 -18.72 37.45
CA ARG A 1036 -11.84 -20.02 38.12
C ARG A 1036 -12.47 -19.87 39.50
N ASP A 1037 -13.37 -20.78 39.84
CA ASP A 1037 -14.12 -20.79 41.11
C ASP A 1037 -14.84 -19.45 41.41
N GLY A 1038 -15.34 -18.78 40.36
CA GLY A 1038 -16.03 -17.49 40.47
C GLY A 1038 -15.12 -16.28 40.69
N VAL A 1039 -13.79 -16.47 40.67
CA VAL A 1039 -12.81 -15.39 40.82
C VAL A 1039 -12.10 -15.14 39.48
N SER A 1040 -11.98 -13.87 39.11
CA SER A 1040 -11.18 -13.45 37.95
C SER A 1040 -9.77 -13.08 38.40
N MET A 1041 -8.77 -13.63 37.70
CA MET A 1041 -7.36 -13.33 37.92
C MET A 1041 -6.68 -12.96 36.60
N GLN A 1042 -5.69 -12.08 36.67
CA GLN A 1042 -4.92 -11.65 35.51
C GLN A 1042 -3.44 -12.02 35.68
N LEU A 1043 -2.84 -12.51 34.60
CA LEU A 1043 -1.44 -12.92 34.50
C LEU A 1043 -0.83 -12.30 33.23
N PHE A 1044 0.47 -12.02 33.22
CA PHE A 1044 1.14 -11.54 32.02
C PHE A 1044 1.11 -12.61 30.92
N ALA A 1045 0.89 -12.22 29.68
CA ALA A 1045 0.89 -13.16 28.57
C ALA A 1045 2.31 -13.62 28.20
N LYS A 1046 3.33 -12.81 28.51
CA LYS A 1046 4.74 -13.02 28.13
C LYS A 1046 5.65 -13.05 29.38
N PRO A 1047 6.85 -13.65 29.30
CA PRO A 1047 7.76 -13.76 30.44
C PRO A 1047 8.42 -12.43 30.80
N VAL A 1048 7.73 -11.59 31.57
CA VAL A 1048 8.26 -10.33 32.09
C VAL A 1048 9.30 -10.58 33.21
N PRO A 1049 10.23 -9.65 33.49
CA PRO A 1049 11.24 -9.83 34.53
C PRO A 1049 10.67 -10.26 35.88
N ARG A 1050 11.28 -11.29 36.50
CA ARG A 1050 10.89 -11.89 37.81
C ARG A 1050 9.50 -12.56 37.84
N SER A 1051 8.93 -12.86 36.67
CA SER A 1051 7.73 -13.69 36.58
C SER A 1051 8.07 -15.18 36.42
N LEU A 1052 7.11 -16.04 36.75
CA LEU A 1052 7.17 -17.49 36.58
C LEU A 1052 5.96 -17.95 35.76
N PRO A 1053 6.13 -18.94 34.87
CA PRO A 1053 5.01 -19.51 34.14
C PRO A 1053 4.07 -20.25 35.10
N VAL A 1054 2.76 -20.09 34.88
CA VAL A 1054 1.71 -20.81 35.59
C VAL A 1054 1.04 -21.78 34.63
N PHE A 1055 1.14 -23.06 34.92
CA PHE A 1055 0.58 -24.15 34.12
C PHE A 1055 -0.75 -24.61 34.69
N GLU A 1056 -1.68 -24.98 33.81
CA GLU A 1056 -2.84 -25.78 34.17
C GLU A 1056 -2.53 -27.24 33.87
N ILE A 1057 -2.55 -28.07 34.92
CA ILE A 1057 -2.24 -29.51 34.82
C ILE A 1057 -3.30 -30.33 35.55
N GLU A 1058 -3.50 -31.56 35.09
CA GLU A 1058 -4.50 -32.49 35.62
C GLU A 1058 -3.87 -33.83 35.97
N HIS A 1059 -4.25 -34.39 37.11
CA HIS A 1059 -3.84 -35.73 37.50
C HIS A 1059 -4.67 -36.78 36.75
N VAL A 1060 -4.01 -37.61 35.95
CA VAL A 1060 -4.63 -38.51 34.95
C VAL A 1060 -5.67 -39.46 35.55
N LYS A 1061 -5.45 -39.97 36.77
CA LYS A 1061 -6.36 -40.94 37.40
C LYS A 1061 -7.50 -40.32 38.20
N THR A 1062 -7.32 -39.12 38.74
CA THR A 1062 -8.28 -38.50 39.68
C THR A 1062 -9.08 -37.37 39.05
N GLY A 1063 -8.66 -36.87 37.89
CA GLY A 1063 -9.23 -35.67 37.26
C GLY A 1063 -8.91 -34.37 38.04
N GLN A 1064 -8.04 -34.44 39.04
CA GLN A 1064 -7.70 -33.28 39.86
C GLN A 1064 -6.90 -32.27 39.03
N ASN A 1065 -7.46 -31.08 38.85
CA ASN A 1065 -6.87 -29.99 38.08
C ASN A 1065 -6.28 -28.92 39.02
N VAL A 1066 -5.05 -28.46 38.76
CA VAL A 1066 -4.37 -27.40 39.56
C VAL A 1066 -3.68 -26.36 38.68
N LEU A 1067 -3.59 -25.12 39.18
CA LEU A 1067 -2.72 -24.07 38.62
C LEU A 1067 -1.41 -24.01 39.39
N THR A 1068 -0.27 -24.25 38.76
CA THR A 1068 1.02 -24.36 39.45
C THR A 1068 2.18 -23.84 38.61
N THR A 1069 3.23 -23.34 39.27
CA THR A 1069 4.51 -23.05 38.61
C THR A 1069 5.39 -24.29 38.43
N ASP A 1070 4.97 -25.44 38.98
CA ASP A 1070 5.72 -26.69 38.92
C ASP A 1070 5.09 -27.66 37.90
N PRO A 1071 5.65 -27.80 36.68
CA PRO A 1071 5.13 -28.75 35.70
C PRO A 1071 5.31 -30.23 36.13
N TYR A 1072 6.09 -30.52 37.18
CA TYR A 1072 6.28 -31.87 37.73
C TYR A 1072 5.36 -32.17 38.92
N PHE A 1073 4.39 -31.31 39.26
CA PHE A 1073 3.59 -31.43 40.48
C PHE A 1073 2.95 -32.82 40.69
N PHE A 1074 2.41 -33.42 39.63
CA PHE A 1074 1.83 -34.78 39.68
C PHE A 1074 2.79 -35.88 39.22
N VAL A 1075 4.02 -35.54 38.85
CA VAL A 1075 5.02 -36.51 38.41
C VAL A 1075 5.53 -37.29 39.63
N GLU A 1076 5.43 -38.60 39.56
CA GLU A 1076 5.96 -39.49 40.58
C GLU A 1076 7.47 -39.28 40.73
N ASN A 1077 7.93 -39.17 41.97
CA ASN A 1077 9.32 -38.90 42.26
C ASN A 1077 9.73 -39.48 43.62
N GLN A 1078 11.01 -39.75 43.78
CA GLN A 1078 11.59 -40.26 45.02
C GLN A 1078 12.86 -39.47 45.39
N SER A 1079 13.05 -39.22 46.68
CA SER A 1079 14.31 -38.64 47.18
C SER A 1079 15.47 -39.61 46.90
N LEU A 1080 16.62 -39.07 46.50
CA LEU A 1080 17.85 -39.85 46.32
C LEU A 1080 18.89 -39.34 47.31
N ASP A 1081 19.57 -40.27 47.96
CA ASP A 1081 20.76 -39.99 48.76
C ASP A 1081 21.98 -40.27 47.88
N LEU A 1082 22.50 -39.22 47.23
CA LEU A 1082 23.67 -39.29 46.35
C LEU A 1082 24.85 -38.61 47.03
N ASP A 1083 25.76 -39.41 47.60
CA ASP A 1083 26.93 -38.91 48.33
C ASP A 1083 28.10 -38.63 47.37
N LEU A 1084 28.15 -37.41 46.82
CA LEU A 1084 29.30 -36.94 46.05
C LEU A 1084 30.42 -36.40 46.97
N PRO A 1085 31.70 -36.59 46.61
CA PRO A 1085 32.84 -36.10 47.40
C PRO A 1085 32.72 -34.62 47.76
N SER A 1086 33.22 -34.21 48.94
CA SER A 1086 33.00 -32.87 49.49
C SER A 1086 33.49 -31.71 48.61
N GLN A 1087 34.50 -31.96 47.76
CA GLN A 1087 35.08 -31.00 46.82
C GLN A 1087 34.50 -31.11 45.39
N HIS A 1088 33.51 -31.98 45.17
CA HIS A 1088 32.96 -32.20 43.84
C HIS A 1088 32.18 -30.96 43.35
N PRO A 1089 32.45 -30.44 42.14
CA PRO A 1089 31.89 -29.17 41.67
C PRO A 1089 30.36 -29.20 41.49
N GLN A 1090 29.77 -30.39 41.34
CA GLN A 1090 28.32 -30.57 41.19
C GLN A 1090 27.63 -31.01 42.50
N ARG A 1091 28.35 -31.08 43.63
CA ARG A 1091 27.83 -31.63 44.90
C ARG A 1091 26.56 -30.92 45.37
N ASP A 1092 26.55 -29.59 45.38
CA ASP A 1092 25.40 -28.80 45.85
C ASP A 1092 24.11 -29.12 45.06
N TYR A 1093 24.23 -29.25 43.75
CA TYR A 1093 23.09 -29.59 42.88
C TYR A 1093 22.54 -31.00 43.20
N PHE A 1094 23.42 -31.99 43.35
CA PHE A 1094 23.01 -33.38 43.57
C PHE A 1094 22.64 -33.71 45.03
N ALA A 1095 23.06 -32.92 46.01
CA ALA A 1095 22.82 -33.17 47.44
C ALA A 1095 21.34 -33.24 47.85
N SER A 1096 20.43 -32.67 47.06
CA SER A 1096 18.99 -32.69 47.32
C SER A 1096 18.17 -33.18 46.13
N VAL A 1097 18.80 -33.90 45.21
CA VAL A 1097 18.15 -34.32 43.96
C VAL A 1097 17.09 -35.39 44.22
N ARG A 1098 16.16 -35.50 43.29
CA ARG A 1098 15.09 -36.51 43.30
C ARG A 1098 15.10 -37.23 41.96
N GLY A 1099 14.77 -38.50 41.95
CA GLY A 1099 14.49 -39.24 40.72
C GLY A 1099 13.05 -38.97 40.30
N TYR A 1100 12.84 -38.55 39.05
CA TYR A 1100 11.53 -38.27 38.46
C TYR A 1100 11.18 -39.34 37.41
N PHE A 1101 9.93 -39.81 37.43
CA PHE A 1101 9.44 -40.92 36.60
C PHE A 1101 8.23 -40.49 35.76
N LEU A 1102 8.48 -39.79 34.64
CA LEU A 1102 7.42 -39.33 33.73
C LEU A 1102 6.73 -40.49 33.01
N ASP A 1103 7.42 -41.63 32.89
CA ASP A 1103 6.94 -42.84 32.23
C ASP A 1103 5.78 -43.53 32.96
N ARG A 1104 5.42 -43.07 34.17
CA ARG A 1104 4.25 -43.48 34.97
C ARG A 1104 2.95 -42.76 34.57
N ASN A 1105 3.03 -41.74 33.72
CA ASN A 1105 1.88 -41.05 33.12
C ASN A 1105 0.80 -40.54 34.12
N HIS A 1106 1.22 -39.92 35.22
CA HIS A 1106 0.30 -39.37 36.23
C HIS A 1106 -0.17 -37.94 35.95
N SER A 1107 0.44 -37.23 35.00
CA SER A 1107 0.17 -35.80 34.73
C SER A 1107 -0.25 -35.57 33.28
N LYS A 1108 -1.30 -34.76 33.08
CA LYS A 1108 -1.72 -34.21 31.80
C LYS A 1108 -1.51 -32.69 31.84
N TRP A 1109 -0.61 -32.17 31.01
CA TRP A 1109 -0.37 -30.74 30.85
C TRP A 1109 -1.37 -30.17 29.86
N LYS A 1110 -2.22 -29.24 30.29
CA LYS A 1110 -3.31 -28.72 29.45
C LYS A 1110 -2.90 -27.48 28.69
N ARG A 1111 -2.39 -26.46 29.39
CA ARG A 1111 -2.01 -25.16 28.79
C ARG A 1111 -1.11 -24.35 29.71
N LEU A 1112 -0.50 -23.31 29.13
CA LEU A 1112 0.09 -22.21 29.87
C LEU A 1112 -1.01 -21.17 30.15
N VAL A 1113 -1.21 -20.84 31.42
CA VAL A 1113 -2.20 -19.84 31.84
C VAL A 1113 -1.67 -18.42 31.61
N GLY A 1114 -0.37 -18.22 31.86
CA GLY A 1114 0.33 -16.96 31.75
C GLY A 1114 1.53 -16.94 32.69
N TYR A 1115 2.03 -15.74 32.97
CA TYR A 1115 3.17 -15.48 33.83
C TYR A 1115 2.77 -14.65 35.03
N ALA A 1116 3.11 -15.11 36.23
CA ALA A 1116 2.77 -14.47 37.49
C ALA A 1116 4.04 -14.05 38.24
N MET A 1117 3.96 -12.98 39.02
CA MET A 1117 5.14 -12.41 39.67
C MET A 1117 5.59 -13.29 40.84
N ALA A 1118 6.88 -13.62 40.90
CA ALA A 1118 7.44 -14.39 42.02
C ALA A 1118 7.39 -13.61 43.34
N GLU A 1119 7.44 -12.28 43.26
CA GLU A 1119 7.35 -11.34 44.39
C GLU A 1119 6.26 -10.30 44.13
N ARG A 1120 5.76 -9.68 45.20
CA ARG A 1120 4.74 -8.63 45.06
C ARG A 1120 5.32 -7.43 44.30
N PRO A 1121 4.66 -6.92 43.25
CA PRO A 1121 5.09 -5.69 42.58
C PRO A 1121 5.10 -4.48 43.53
N ALA A 1122 6.00 -3.52 43.29
CA ALA A 1122 6.12 -2.30 44.09
C ALA A 1122 4.93 -1.34 43.80
N GLU A 1123 4.42 -0.64 44.83
CA GLU A 1123 3.21 0.19 44.76
C GLU A 1123 3.28 1.39 43.79
N ASN A 1124 4.45 1.69 43.22
CA ASN A 1124 4.72 2.89 42.43
C ASN A 1124 4.83 2.65 40.91
N ALA A 1125 4.60 1.43 40.40
CA ALA A 1125 4.66 1.13 38.97
C ALA A 1125 3.29 1.35 38.28
N SER A 1126 3.29 2.05 37.14
CA SER A 1126 2.12 2.72 36.56
C SER A 1126 0.93 1.80 36.19
N ASN A 1127 1.19 0.51 35.88
CA ASN A 1127 0.17 -0.51 35.59
C ASN A 1127 0.07 -1.63 36.66
N THR A 1128 0.68 -1.45 37.83
CA THR A 1128 0.58 -2.39 38.97
C THR A 1128 -0.50 -2.02 39.99
N SER A 1129 -1.35 -1.04 39.67
CA SER A 1129 -2.42 -0.48 40.52
C SER A 1129 -3.57 -1.44 40.87
N GLY A 1130 -3.41 -2.73 40.58
CA GLY A 1130 -4.37 -3.78 40.89
C GLY A 1130 -4.26 -4.34 42.31
N ASN A 1131 -5.33 -4.99 42.78
CA ASN A 1131 -5.28 -5.79 43.99
C ASN A 1131 -4.45 -7.05 43.72
N TRP A 1132 -3.25 -7.13 44.28
CA TRP A 1132 -2.37 -8.30 44.18
C TRP A 1132 -2.59 -9.24 45.35
N LYS A 1133 -2.69 -10.55 45.05
CA LYS A 1133 -2.81 -11.58 46.08
C LYS A 1133 -2.08 -12.84 45.62
N ARG A 1134 -1.62 -13.61 46.61
CA ARG A 1134 -1.05 -14.93 46.35
C ARG A 1134 -2.09 -15.86 45.72
N LEU A 1135 -1.70 -16.62 44.70
CA LEU A 1135 -2.57 -17.52 43.95
C LEU A 1135 -3.33 -18.51 44.86
N SER A 1136 -2.64 -19.07 45.87
CA SER A 1136 -3.25 -19.97 46.87
C SER A 1136 -4.38 -19.34 47.69
N ARG A 1137 -4.39 -18.01 47.82
CA ARG A 1137 -5.40 -17.24 48.57
C ARG A 1137 -6.53 -16.71 47.68
N VAL A 1138 -6.34 -16.79 46.36
CA VAL A 1138 -7.35 -16.51 45.33
C VAL A 1138 -8.19 -17.78 45.12
N LEU A 1139 -7.53 -18.93 44.90
CA LEU A 1139 -8.18 -20.22 44.64
C LEU A 1139 -8.31 -21.07 45.90
N LYS A 1140 -9.38 -20.84 46.67
CA LYS A 1140 -9.63 -21.53 47.96
C LYS A 1140 -9.86 -23.05 47.83
N SER A 1141 -10.29 -23.52 46.66
CA SER A 1141 -10.60 -24.92 46.36
C SER A 1141 -9.41 -25.72 45.82
N GLN A 1142 -8.29 -25.06 45.49
CA GLN A 1142 -7.11 -25.75 44.99
C GLN A 1142 -6.34 -26.41 46.13
N VAL A 1143 -5.73 -27.58 45.85
CA VAL A 1143 -4.82 -28.22 46.80
C VAL A 1143 -3.66 -27.29 47.11
N ALA A 1144 -3.50 -26.97 48.40
CA ALA A 1144 -2.41 -26.13 48.89
C ALA A 1144 -1.07 -26.82 48.62
N ALA A 1145 -0.19 -26.11 47.90
CA ALA A 1145 1.19 -26.49 47.70
C ALA A 1145 2.07 -25.51 48.48
N GLU A 1146 2.99 -26.02 49.29
CA GLU A 1146 3.93 -25.18 50.03
C GLU A 1146 5.05 -24.68 49.11
N ASP A 1147 5.48 -23.44 49.36
CA ASP A 1147 6.66 -22.85 48.73
C ASP A 1147 7.86 -23.78 48.92
N ASN A 1148 8.53 -24.12 47.82
CA ASN A 1148 9.75 -24.91 47.85
C ASN A 1148 10.71 -24.47 46.73
N LYS A 1149 11.81 -25.22 46.54
CA LYS A 1149 12.82 -24.90 45.52
C LYS A 1149 12.32 -24.96 44.06
N TYR A 1150 11.11 -25.46 43.83
CA TYR A 1150 10.55 -25.69 42.51
C TYR A 1150 9.14 -25.10 42.31
N HIS A 1151 8.30 -25.10 43.35
CA HIS A 1151 7.00 -24.44 43.36
C HIS A 1151 7.06 -23.14 44.15
N ARG A 1152 6.45 -22.08 43.64
CA ARG A 1152 6.20 -20.85 44.41
C ARG A 1152 4.74 -20.41 44.29
N ASP A 1153 4.21 -19.95 45.41
CA ASP A 1153 2.93 -19.28 45.53
C ASP A 1153 3.06 -17.84 45.04
N VAL A 1154 2.89 -17.70 43.72
CA VAL A 1154 3.06 -16.47 42.95
C VAL A 1154 1.95 -15.44 43.21
N TRP A 1155 2.26 -14.18 42.89
CA TRP A 1155 1.34 -13.05 42.97
C TRP A 1155 0.61 -12.86 41.65
N VAL A 1156 -0.72 -12.81 41.72
CA VAL A 1156 -1.62 -12.50 40.60
C VAL A 1156 -2.49 -11.31 40.95
N GLN A 1157 -2.92 -10.56 39.93
CA GLN A 1157 -3.91 -9.52 40.09
C GLN A 1157 -5.30 -10.17 40.13
N TYR A 1158 -6.18 -9.78 41.07
CA TYR A 1158 -7.51 -10.40 41.24
C TYR A 1158 -8.63 -9.37 41.36
N SER A 1159 -9.86 -9.78 41.01
CA SER A 1159 -11.10 -9.03 41.27
C SER A 1159 -12.22 -9.93 41.81
N ASP A 1160 -12.94 -9.45 42.84
CA ASP A 1160 -14.05 -10.18 43.49
C ASP A 1160 -15.33 -10.23 42.64
N SER A 1161 -15.42 -9.45 41.56
CA SER A 1161 -16.51 -9.51 40.58
C SER A 1161 -16.09 -10.36 39.37
N ALA A 1162 -16.78 -11.47 39.12
CA ALA A 1162 -16.71 -12.16 37.84
C ALA A 1162 -17.35 -11.27 36.75
N SER A 1163 -16.54 -10.52 36.00
CA SER A 1163 -17.02 -9.84 34.79
C SER A 1163 -17.31 -10.89 33.71
N PRO A 1164 -18.44 -10.81 32.99
CA PRO A 1164 -18.79 -11.75 31.94
C PRO A 1164 -18.01 -11.39 30.67
N VAL A 1165 -16.79 -11.89 30.53
CA VAL A 1165 -16.05 -11.83 29.27
C VAL A 1165 -15.41 -13.20 29.00
N GLU A 1166 -15.71 -13.72 27.81
CA GLU A 1166 -15.15 -14.90 27.14
C GLU A 1166 -15.49 -16.30 27.67
N THR A 1167 -16.59 -16.84 27.15
CA THR A 1167 -16.68 -18.26 26.79
C THR A 1167 -16.86 -18.35 25.28
N ARG A 1168 -15.75 -18.37 24.53
CA ARG A 1168 -15.64 -19.02 23.21
C ARG A 1168 -14.21 -18.94 22.68
N ALA A 1169 -13.45 -20.00 22.91
CA ALA A 1169 -12.44 -20.52 21.99
C ALA A 1169 -12.16 -21.99 22.40
N THR A 1170 -12.72 -22.92 21.62
CA THR A 1170 -12.06 -24.06 20.95
C THR A 1170 -11.81 -25.29 21.83
N GLU A 1171 -12.65 -26.32 21.60
CA GLU A 1171 -12.38 -27.72 21.94
C GLU A 1171 -11.19 -28.27 21.14
#